data_AF-A0A8B2NPV0-F1
#
_entry.id   AF-A0A8B2NPV0-F1
#
_cell.length_a   1.000
_cell.length_b   1.000
_cell.length_c   1.000
_cell.angle_alpha   90.00
_cell.angle_beta   90.00
_cell.angle_gamma   90.00
#
_symmetry.space_group_name_H-M   'P 1'
#
loop_
_entity.id
_entity.type
_entity.pdbx_description
1 polymer ?
#
loop_
_entity_poly.entity_id
_entity_poly.type
_entity_poly.pdbx_seq_one_letter_code
_entity_poly.pdbx_strand_id
1 'polypeptide(L)'
;MVTRSVSLDDKYDLSKDHVFLSGTQALVRLCLAQVARDAANGHRTAGYVTGYRGSPLGGLDQTFGKAKKLLGENVVFQPGINEDLAATAIWGSQRAALAGENKFDGVFGLWYGKGPGVDRSGDVFRHANLSGTAPLGGVLALMGDDHTCESSTTAHQSEFGMINTLMPILSPAGVQDIVDYGLLGIAMSRFSGLWMGFKLVKDTVESTASIDGRTDRLQIVTPDFLFAENPNIQPGFDALAEEARLHDVKLPAARVFARANRINPIVMRGGPSARIGLVGTGKSWLDLLEALAALGIDEVAAANLGIRVMKVGMPWPIPREDVTDFAEGLEKIIVVEEKRGLIEPQMKDILYGTANAPAIVGKEDELGHQLFRAPAALDANHVAREIGRRLAAMGADQVQAPLAELEALASRMKATTNITERKPYFCAGCPHSSSTVVPEGSKAGAGIGCHFMAIWMDRNTFGFTQMGGEGAQWVGEAPFSTRPHMFQNLGDGTYNHSGSLAIRSAVAAGTNITYKILFNDAVAMTGGQTHDGGHLTPAVIAAQVRAEGVKEVAIVTDEPEKYGRVTLHDVTVDHRDDIMDVQKRLAATPGVTVMIYDQTCASEKRRRRKRGAFPDPDKRVVINERVCEGCGDCGVQSNCVAIQPVETAFGRKRQIDQSTCNKDFSCLKGFCPSFVTVHGAKLKATTVPDMPEDLPEPVRPELTGPMGVLVTGVGGTGVVTVGAVIGMAAHIEGLGAGVIDMAGLAQKGGAVLSHIKIAPKPEDVTTIRVGPGDAQAVLGCDIAVAGSAKVLAAIGDNAKVVVNTHEQFPGDFTRNIDFSLPARRIVQALEARADTVSFNATKAATTLFSDAIASNMMVMGAAYQSGALPLSAASLEEAIRLNGAAVAMNLAAFRAGRLSVADPARFQGMLDAAAGTPLPHRQLPANAAERVAKNVASLTEYQDAAYARRFESRIEAVRAAATKAGIDGERLVDTVARELYKMMAIKDEYEVARLFVDGGFAEQLKSQFAEYKSLEFHMAPPIMSQTDHRTGRPAKRSFGPRMLKLLPHLARWRRHRGTWLDIFGRNAERREERAMLARYEATVDHIVKTLSPERADAAVALAGWVEPIKGYGPVRAENVKKALARLPELEAAYNDAPSTTRQAAE
;
A
#
# COMPACT_ATOMS: atom_id res chain seq x y z
N MET A 1 13.18 36.27 0.90
CA MET A 1 12.96 35.49 -0.34
C MET A 1 11.65 35.95 -0.96
N VAL A 2 11.63 36.21 -2.26
CA VAL A 2 10.40 36.53 -3.00
C VAL A 2 9.68 35.21 -3.25
N THR A 3 8.49 35.02 -2.66
CA THR A 3 7.66 33.83 -2.88
C THR A 3 6.95 33.93 -4.23
N ARG A 4 6.85 32.82 -4.96
CA ARG A 4 6.10 32.76 -6.21
C ARG A 4 4.59 32.78 -5.91
N SER A 5 3.82 33.52 -6.71
CA SER A 5 2.37 33.36 -6.75
C SER A 5 2.06 32.15 -7.62
N VAL A 6 1.44 31.11 -7.04
CA VAL A 6 1.24 29.80 -7.70
C VAL A 6 -0.25 29.43 -7.67
N SER A 7 -0.76 28.94 -8.80
CA SER A 7 -2.06 28.27 -8.90
C SER A 7 -1.86 26.80 -9.23
N LEU A 8 -2.77 25.93 -8.77
CA LEU A 8 -2.73 24.52 -9.13
C LEU A 8 -2.86 24.28 -10.64
N ASP A 9 -3.48 25.20 -11.38
CA ASP A 9 -3.68 25.06 -12.83
C ASP A 9 -2.46 25.46 -13.67
N ASP A 10 -1.45 26.10 -13.06
CA ASP A 10 -0.22 26.54 -13.73
C ASP A 10 0.49 25.38 -14.47
N LYS A 11 0.36 24.15 -13.96
CA LYS A 11 0.93 22.94 -14.59
C LYS A 11 0.48 22.71 -16.05
N TYR A 12 -0.71 23.18 -16.43
CA TYR A 12 -1.24 23.05 -17.80
C TYR A 12 -1.22 24.36 -18.58
N ASP A 13 -0.92 25.48 -17.91
CA ASP A 13 -0.74 26.77 -18.55
C ASP A 13 0.60 26.79 -19.30
N LEU A 14 0.55 26.92 -20.62
CA LEU A 14 1.73 26.95 -21.48
C LEU A 14 2.47 28.29 -21.41
N SER A 15 1.88 29.34 -20.81
CA SER A 15 2.56 30.63 -20.60
C SER A 15 3.43 30.67 -19.35
N LYS A 16 3.47 29.58 -18.57
CA LYS A 16 4.27 29.48 -17.34
C LYS A 16 5.61 28.81 -17.62
N ASP A 17 6.70 29.49 -17.27
CA ASP A 17 8.07 29.02 -17.48
C ASP A 17 8.50 27.97 -16.44
N HIS A 18 7.98 28.06 -15.22
CA HIS A 18 8.27 27.09 -14.16
C HIS A 18 6.98 26.49 -13.64
N VAL A 19 6.91 25.17 -13.61
CA VAL A 19 5.71 24.43 -13.25
C VAL A 19 6.05 23.26 -12.35
N PHE A 20 5.15 22.95 -11.41
CA PHE A 20 5.26 21.79 -10.53
C PHE A 20 4.22 20.74 -10.93
N LEU A 21 4.68 19.60 -11.42
CA LEU A 21 3.78 18.56 -11.92
C LEU A 21 4.37 17.15 -11.83
N SER A 22 3.46 16.18 -11.82
CA SER A 22 3.79 14.75 -11.88
C SER A 22 4.07 14.27 -13.30
N GLY A 23 4.75 13.14 -13.45
CA GLY A 23 4.99 12.53 -14.76
C GLY A 23 3.70 12.23 -15.55
N THR A 24 2.61 11.80 -14.89
CA THR A 24 1.31 11.65 -15.58
C THR A 24 0.74 12.98 -16.09
N GLN A 25 0.94 14.08 -15.35
CA GLN A 25 0.52 15.42 -15.76
C GLN A 25 1.44 15.96 -16.87
N ALA A 26 2.69 15.53 -16.91
CA ALA A 26 3.65 15.90 -17.95
C ALA A 26 3.22 15.34 -19.31
N LEU A 27 2.60 14.16 -19.35
CA LEU A 27 2.03 13.59 -20.57
C LEU A 27 0.82 14.39 -21.10
N VAL A 28 0.01 14.98 -20.21
CA VAL A 28 -1.05 15.92 -20.62
C VAL A 28 -0.42 17.20 -21.18
N ARG A 29 0.57 17.77 -20.47
CA ARG A 29 1.29 18.96 -20.92
C ARG A 29 1.98 18.73 -22.28
N LEU A 30 2.58 17.56 -22.49
CA LEU A 30 3.17 17.14 -23.76
C LEU A 30 2.16 17.24 -24.91
N CYS A 31 0.94 16.71 -24.73
CA CYS A 31 -0.09 16.78 -25.76
C CYS A 31 -0.49 18.23 -26.08
N LEU A 32 -0.64 19.07 -25.05
CA LEU A 32 -0.94 20.50 -25.21
C LEU A 32 0.21 21.24 -25.92
N ALA A 33 1.45 20.97 -25.52
CA ALA A 33 2.65 21.56 -26.12
C ALA A 33 2.81 21.14 -27.58
N GLN A 34 2.53 19.88 -27.92
CA GLN A 34 2.58 19.39 -29.30
C GLN A 34 1.59 20.14 -30.20
N VAL A 35 0.33 20.27 -29.78
CA VAL A 35 -0.69 21.03 -30.52
C VAL A 35 -0.27 22.50 -30.69
N ALA A 36 0.23 23.13 -29.62
CA ALA A 36 0.67 24.51 -29.67
C ALA A 36 1.85 24.73 -30.63
N ARG A 37 2.83 23.81 -30.64
CA ARG A 37 3.98 23.86 -31.56
C ARG A 37 3.56 23.64 -33.02
N ASP A 38 2.66 22.70 -33.28
CA ASP A 38 2.15 22.48 -34.63
C ASP A 38 1.38 23.69 -35.15
N ALA A 39 0.54 24.31 -34.31
CA ALA A 39 -0.16 25.54 -34.64
C ALA A 39 0.80 26.71 -34.93
N ALA A 40 1.88 26.85 -34.15
CA ALA A 40 2.91 27.85 -34.40
C ALA A 40 3.65 27.63 -35.73
N ASN A 41 3.70 26.39 -36.22
CA ASN A 41 4.26 26.01 -37.52
C ASN A 41 3.21 26.02 -38.65
N GLY A 42 1.98 26.50 -38.41
CA GLY A 42 0.93 26.61 -39.42
C GLY A 42 0.16 25.32 -39.70
N HIS A 43 0.29 24.28 -38.86
CA HIS A 43 -0.43 23.02 -39.00
C HIS A 43 -1.61 22.93 -38.03
N ARG A 44 -2.69 22.30 -38.48
CA ARG A 44 -3.86 21.99 -37.66
C ARG A 44 -3.88 20.49 -37.36
N THR A 45 -3.10 20.08 -36.37
CA THR A 45 -3.03 18.68 -35.90
C THR A 45 -3.96 18.41 -34.72
N ALA A 46 -4.18 17.13 -34.43
CA ALA A 46 -4.89 16.66 -33.24
C ALA A 46 -4.13 15.49 -32.57
N GLY A 47 -4.52 15.15 -31.34
CA GLY A 47 -4.01 14.00 -30.59
C GLY A 47 -5.08 12.94 -30.34
N TYR A 48 -4.72 11.67 -30.44
CA TYR A 48 -5.54 10.54 -30.01
C TYR A 48 -4.81 9.73 -28.94
N VAL A 49 -5.38 9.68 -27.74
CA VAL A 49 -4.78 9.06 -26.56
C VAL A 49 -5.67 7.91 -26.09
N THR A 50 -5.14 6.70 -26.11
CA THR A 50 -5.85 5.48 -25.69
C THR A 50 -4.87 4.46 -25.14
N GLY A 51 -5.35 3.57 -24.28
CA GLY A 51 -4.53 2.58 -23.61
C GLY A 51 -5.31 1.89 -22.51
N TYR A 52 -4.63 1.02 -21.77
CA TYR A 52 -5.21 0.38 -20.61
C TYR A 52 -4.36 0.66 -19.37
N ARG A 53 -5.05 0.97 -18.27
CA ARG A 53 -4.43 1.39 -17.00
C ARG A 53 -3.63 0.26 -16.36
N GLY A 54 -2.42 0.59 -15.92
CA GLY A 54 -1.59 -0.25 -15.07
C GLY A 54 -0.42 0.53 -14.50
N SER A 55 -0.05 0.33 -13.23
CA SER A 55 1.08 1.05 -12.62
C SER A 55 2.39 0.77 -13.39
N PRO A 56 3.22 1.77 -13.69
CA PRO A 56 3.18 3.14 -13.15
C PRO A 56 2.24 4.14 -13.86
N LEU A 57 1.59 3.74 -14.96
CA LEU A 57 0.67 4.59 -15.76
C LEU A 57 -0.79 4.52 -15.31
N GLY A 58 -1.09 3.85 -14.20
CA GLY A 58 -2.48 3.57 -13.76
C GLY A 58 -3.32 4.81 -13.41
N GLY A 59 -2.70 5.97 -13.19
CA GLY A 59 -3.38 7.23 -12.93
C GLY A 59 -3.73 8.05 -14.19
N LEU A 60 -3.25 7.62 -15.37
CA LEU A 60 -3.32 8.44 -16.59
C LEU A 60 -4.76 8.75 -17.01
N ASP A 61 -5.66 7.76 -16.95
CA ASP A 61 -7.07 7.91 -17.28
C ASP A 61 -7.74 9.03 -16.46
N GLN A 62 -7.46 9.07 -15.16
CA GLN A 62 -8.01 10.11 -14.27
C GLN A 62 -7.42 11.48 -14.59
N THR A 63 -6.13 11.54 -14.91
CA THR A 63 -5.43 12.80 -15.20
C THR A 63 -5.95 13.40 -16.51
N PHE A 64 -6.04 12.62 -17.59
CA PHE A 64 -6.65 13.06 -18.85
C PHE A 64 -8.14 13.36 -18.70
N GLY A 65 -8.88 12.54 -17.94
CA GLY A 65 -10.30 12.78 -17.67
C GLY A 65 -10.56 14.12 -16.97
N LYS A 66 -9.71 14.51 -16.00
CA LYS A 66 -9.78 15.83 -15.35
C LYS A 66 -9.39 16.96 -16.28
N ALA A 67 -8.44 16.73 -17.19
CA ALA A 67 -7.97 17.71 -18.16
C ALA A 67 -8.87 17.84 -19.41
N LYS A 68 -9.94 17.04 -19.54
CA LYS A 68 -10.81 16.99 -20.74
C LYS A 68 -11.27 18.37 -21.24
N LYS A 69 -11.60 19.30 -20.33
CA LYS A 69 -12.00 20.67 -20.70
C LYS A 69 -10.86 21.46 -21.34
N LEU A 70 -9.63 21.28 -20.86
CA LEU A 70 -8.43 21.95 -21.37
C LEU A 70 -7.99 21.36 -22.71
N LEU A 71 -8.16 20.04 -22.89
CA LEU A 71 -7.81 19.32 -24.12
C LEU A 71 -8.71 19.68 -25.31
N GLY A 72 -10.01 19.95 -25.05
CA GLY A 72 -10.95 20.37 -26.08
C GLY A 72 -11.14 19.33 -27.20
N GLU A 73 -11.33 19.80 -28.44
CA GLU A 73 -11.41 18.92 -29.62
C GLU A 73 -10.04 18.54 -30.18
N ASN A 74 -8.97 19.22 -29.74
CA ASN A 74 -7.63 19.03 -30.30
C ASN A 74 -6.97 17.75 -29.78
N VAL A 75 -7.37 17.24 -28.61
CA VAL A 75 -6.85 15.98 -28.08
C VAL A 75 -7.99 15.13 -27.55
N VAL A 76 -8.23 14.00 -28.20
CA VAL A 76 -9.26 13.03 -27.83
C VAL A 76 -8.63 11.97 -26.94
N PHE A 77 -9.09 11.92 -25.69
CA PHE A 77 -8.78 10.83 -24.77
C PHE A 77 -9.93 9.82 -24.74
N GLN A 78 -9.63 8.56 -25.07
CA GLN A 78 -10.56 7.45 -25.05
C GLN A 78 -9.87 6.24 -24.42
N PRO A 79 -10.22 5.83 -23.18
CA PRO A 79 -9.61 4.65 -22.57
C PRO A 79 -9.98 3.39 -23.37
N GLY A 80 -9.01 2.50 -23.53
CA GLY A 80 -9.20 1.21 -24.19
C GLY A 80 -9.82 0.18 -23.26
N ILE A 81 -10.44 -0.86 -23.83
CA ILE A 81 -10.91 -2.03 -23.06
C ILE A 81 -9.72 -2.89 -22.62
N ASN A 82 -8.70 -2.98 -23.48
CA ASN A 82 -7.42 -3.64 -23.27
C ASN A 82 -6.33 -2.95 -24.12
N GLU A 83 -5.10 -3.37 -23.94
CA GLU A 83 -3.92 -2.79 -24.58
C GLU A 83 -3.86 -3.01 -26.09
N ASP A 84 -4.24 -4.20 -26.57
CA ASP A 84 -4.21 -4.62 -27.98
C ASP A 84 -5.21 -3.83 -28.82
N LEU A 85 -6.45 -3.67 -28.35
CA LEU A 85 -7.46 -2.88 -29.06
C LEU A 85 -7.12 -1.39 -29.02
N ALA A 86 -6.50 -0.90 -27.94
CA ALA A 86 -6.02 0.47 -27.87
C ALA A 86 -4.92 0.75 -28.90
N ALA A 87 -3.94 -0.15 -29.05
CA ALA A 87 -2.90 -0.02 -30.07
C ALA A 87 -3.50 -0.08 -31.49
N THR A 88 -4.48 -0.96 -31.70
CA THR A 88 -5.21 -1.07 -32.97
C THR A 88 -5.94 0.24 -33.31
N ALA A 89 -6.55 0.89 -32.31
CA ALA A 89 -7.22 2.16 -32.50
C ALA A 89 -6.24 3.31 -32.85
N ILE A 90 -5.03 3.33 -32.27
CA ILE A 90 -3.97 4.28 -32.65
C ILE A 90 -3.53 4.03 -34.10
N TRP A 91 -3.38 2.77 -34.52
CA TRP A 91 -3.09 2.45 -35.91
C TRP A 91 -4.19 2.96 -36.85
N GLY A 92 -5.46 2.81 -36.46
CA GLY A 92 -6.59 3.39 -37.17
C GLY A 92 -6.49 4.91 -37.34
N SER A 93 -6.05 5.66 -36.32
CA SER A 93 -5.91 7.12 -36.41
C SER A 93 -4.85 7.56 -37.43
N GLN A 94 -3.80 6.75 -37.65
CA GLN A 94 -2.77 7.02 -38.66
C GLN A 94 -3.28 6.81 -40.09
N ARG A 95 -4.37 6.07 -40.27
CA ARG A 95 -4.95 5.76 -41.59
C ARG A 95 -5.92 6.82 -42.09
N ALA A 96 -6.33 7.78 -41.26
CA ALA A 96 -7.39 8.75 -41.58
C ALA A 96 -7.12 9.56 -42.87
N ALA A 97 -5.86 9.89 -43.15
CA ALA A 97 -5.48 10.65 -44.34
C ALA A 97 -5.37 9.80 -45.62
N LEU A 98 -5.32 8.46 -45.52
CA LEU A 98 -5.13 7.58 -46.69
C LEU A 98 -6.28 7.67 -47.69
N ALA A 99 -7.49 7.95 -47.21
CA ALA A 99 -8.68 8.11 -48.04
C ALA A 99 -9.01 9.58 -48.38
N GLY A 100 -8.21 10.56 -47.91
CA GLY A 100 -8.48 11.98 -48.07
C GLY A 100 -9.66 12.52 -47.24
N GLU A 101 -10.12 11.76 -46.24
CA GLU A 101 -11.26 12.11 -45.37
C GLU A 101 -10.82 12.70 -44.01
N ASN A 102 -9.59 13.19 -43.91
CA ASN A 102 -9.01 13.68 -42.66
C ASN A 102 -9.60 15.04 -42.25
N LYS A 103 -10.10 15.13 -41.01
CA LYS A 103 -10.55 16.40 -40.38
C LYS A 103 -9.38 17.32 -40.00
N PHE A 104 -8.21 16.75 -39.76
CA PHE A 104 -6.98 17.42 -39.30
C PHE A 104 -5.82 17.06 -40.23
N ASP A 105 -4.78 17.89 -40.30
CA ASP A 105 -3.60 17.64 -41.16
C ASP A 105 -2.83 16.37 -40.75
N GLY A 106 -2.94 16.01 -39.47
CA GLY A 106 -2.41 14.77 -38.91
C GLY A 106 -2.92 14.55 -37.49
N VAL A 107 -2.90 13.30 -37.04
CA VAL A 107 -3.30 12.90 -35.68
C VAL A 107 -2.14 12.21 -35.00
N PHE A 108 -1.51 12.84 -34.00
CA PHE A 108 -0.48 12.17 -33.21
C PHE A 108 -1.11 11.17 -32.23
N GLY A 109 -0.46 10.02 -32.06
CA GLY A 109 -0.93 8.93 -31.21
C GLY A 109 -0.14 8.84 -29.91
N LEU A 110 -0.85 8.65 -28.80
CA LEU A 110 -0.25 8.27 -27.51
C LEU A 110 -0.92 6.97 -27.04
N TRP A 111 -0.23 5.85 -27.22
CA TRP A 111 -0.64 4.57 -26.66
C TRP A 111 -0.05 4.40 -25.26
N TYR A 112 -0.78 3.81 -24.31
CA TYR A 112 -0.20 3.45 -23.00
C TYR A 112 -0.60 2.06 -22.52
N GLY A 113 0.36 1.37 -21.93
CA GLY A 113 0.16 0.09 -21.27
C GLY A 113 1.28 -0.22 -20.28
N LYS A 114 1.01 -1.10 -19.32
CA LYS A 114 2.06 -1.66 -18.47
C LYS A 114 2.86 -2.70 -19.26
N GLY A 115 4.05 -3.07 -18.77
CA GLY A 115 4.89 -4.13 -19.32
C GLY A 115 4.17 -5.33 -19.95
N PRO A 116 3.36 -6.11 -19.19
CA PRO A 116 2.61 -7.23 -19.77
C PRO A 116 1.63 -6.85 -20.90
N GLY A 117 1.15 -5.61 -20.90
CA GLY A 117 0.35 -5.05 -21.97
C GLY A 117 1.15 -4.78 -23.25
N VAL A 118 2.45 -4.47 -23.12
CA VAL A 118 3.39 -4.43 -24.26
C VAL A 118 3.55 -5.83 -24.84
N ASP A 119 3.81 -6.84 -24.01
CA ASP A 119 3.95 -8.23 -24.46
C ASP A 119 2.69 -8.72 -25.18
N ARG A 120 1.51 -8.40 -24.64
CA ARG A 120 0.21 -8.72 -25.23
C ARG A 120 -0.03 -8.03 -26.58
N SER A 121 0.51 -6.82 -26.76
CA SER A 121 0.28 -6.00 -27.96
C SER A 121 1.33 -6.21 -29.06
N GLY A 122 2.24 -7.17 -28.91
CA GLY A 122 3.34 -7.39 -29.86
C GLY A 122 2.90 -7.63 -31.31
N ASP A 123 1.74 -8.28 -31.51
CA ASP A 123 1.17 -8.54 -32.83
C ASP A 123 0.73 -7.24 -33.53
N VAL A 124 -0.11 -6.44 -32.87
CA VAL A 124 -0.54 -5.15 -33.42
C VAL A 124 0.61 -4.16 -33.58
N PHE A 125 1.59 -4.15 -32.68
CA PHE A 125 2.81 -3.35 -32.86
C PHE A 125 3.60 -3.74 -34.09
N ARG A 126 3.65 -5.04 -34.44
CA ARG A 126 4.27 -5.50 -35.69
C ARG A 126 3.60 -4.87 -36.89
N HIS A 127 2.29 -5.06 -37.00
CA HIS A 127 1.50 -4.59 -38.14
C HIS A 127 1.52 -3.06 -38.25
N ALA A 128 1.34 -2.37 -37.13
CA ALA A 128 1.30 -0.91 -37.12
C ALA A 128 2.64 -0.27 -37.48
N ASN A 129 3.77 -0.82 -36.99
CA ASN A 129 5.10 -0.27 -37.29
C ASN A 129 5.55 -0.56 -38.73
N LEU A 130 5.21 -1.76 -39.26
CA LEU A 130 5.42 -2.10 -40.68
C LEU A 130 4.72 -1.10 -41.60
N SER A 131 3.42 -0.84 -41.37
CA SER A 131 2.68 0.16 -42.13
C SER A 131 3.23 1.58 -41.93
N GLY A 132 3.50 1.97 -40.68
CA GLY A 132 4.06 3.25 -40.29
C GLY A 132 3.03 4.31 -39.88
N THR A 133 3.47 5.57 -39.78
CA THR A 133 2.66 6.72 -39.33
C THR A 133 2.28 7.68 -40.47
N ALA A 134 1.26 8.51 -40.26
CA ALA A 134 0.96 9.62 -41.15
C ALA A 134 2.05 10.72 -41.06
N PRO A 135 2.29 11.52 -42.13
CA PRO A 135 3.34 12.54 -42.15
C PRO A 135 3.30 13.54 -40.99
N LEU A 136 2.10 13.97 -40.57
CA LEU A 136 1.88 14.84 -39.40
C LEU A 136 1.19 14.12 -38.24
N GLY A 137 1.15 12.79 -38.27
CA GLY A 137 0.66 11.97 -37.16
C GLY A 137 1.75 11.82 -36.12
N GLY A 138 2.54 10.75 -36.24
CA GLY A 138 3.58 10.38 -35.28
C GLY A 138 2.98 9.67 -34.05
N VAL A 139 3.65 8.65 -33.53
CA VAL A 139 3.13 7.80 -32.45
C VAL A 139 4.16 7.54 -31.38
N LEU A 140 3.76 7.73 -30.12
CA LEU A 140 4.47 7.27 -28.92
C LEU A 140 3.72 6.10 -28.28
N ALA A 141 4.43 4.98 -28.08
CA ALA A 141 3.97 3.83 -27.33
C ALA A 141 4.61 3.84 -25.93
N LEU A 142 3.85 4.32 -24.94
CA LEU A 142 4.29 4.45 -23.56
C LEU A 142 4.37 3.08 -22.87
N MET A 143 5.58 2.68 -22.49
CA MET A 143 5.88 1.41 -21.83
C MET A 143 6.01 1.61 -20.32
N GLY A 144 4.96 1.25 -19.57
CA GLY A 144 4.97 1.33 -18.11
C GLY A 144 5.69 0.15 -17.45
N ASP A 145 6.97 0.30 -17.11
CA ASP A 145 7.79 -0.74 -16.49
C ASP A 145 7.89 -0.61 -14.96
N ASP A 146 7.77 -1.75 -14.28
CA ASP A 146 8.00 -1.89 -12.83
C ASP A 146 9.18 -2.84 -12.60
N HIS A 147 10.36 -2.25 -12.39
CA HIS A 147 11.60 -3.01 -12.21
C HIS A 147 11.67 -3.73 -10.86
N THR A 148 10.99 -3.23 -9.83
CA THR A 148 11.03 -3.79 -8.46
C THR A 148 9.84 -4.67 -8.13
N CYS A 149 8.84 -4.76 -9.01
CA CYS A 149 7.64 -5.58 -8.86
C CYS A 149 6.83 -5.22 -7.60
N GLU A 150 6.80 -3.93 -7.24
CA GLU A 150 6.11 -3.45 -6.04
C GLU A 150 4.58 -3.41 -6.19
N SER A 151 4.11 -3.24 -7.44
CA SER A 151 2.68 -3.15 -7.80
C SER A 151 2.32 -4.10 -8.95
N SER A 152 3.18 -5.10 -9.21
CA SER A 152 3.11 -6.01 -10.35
C SER A 152 3.13 -7.47 -9.91
N THR A 153 2.76 -8.36 -10.82
CA THR A 153 2.96 -9.81 -10.67
C THR A 153 4.31 -10.28 -11.19
N THR A 154 4.97 -9.50 -12.04
CA THR A 154 6.31 -9.77 -12.57
C THR A 154 7.14 -8.49 -12.59
N ALA A 155 8.45 -8.62 -12.36
CA ALA A 155 9.41 -7.55 -12.63
C ALA A 155 9.66 -7.50 -14.15
N HIS A 156 9.37 -6.36 -14.78
CA HIS A 156 9.29 -6.28 -16.24
C HIS A 156 10.42 -5.46 -16.88
N GLN A 157 10.68 -5.70 -18.17
CA GLN A 157 11.56 -4.90 -19.03
C GLN A 157 11.01 -4.93 -20.47
N SER A 158 10.36 -3.84 -20.89
CA SER A 158 9.62 -3.78 -22.16
C SER A 158 10.49 -3.58 -23.39
N GLU A 159 11.74 -3.14 -23.24
CA GLU A 159 12.58 -2.75 -24.40
C GLU A 159 12.70 -3.87 -25.45
N PHE A 160 12.85 -5.12 -25.02
CA PHE A 160 12.98 -6.25 -25.94
C PHE A 160 11.71 -6.54 -26.74
N GLY A 161 10.53 -6.17 -26.22
CA GLY A 161 9.28 -6.22 -26.97
C GLY A 161 9.27 -5.22 -28.12
N MET A 162 9.82 -4.03 -27.91
CA MET A 162 9.95 -2.99 -28.95
C MET A 162 11.04 -3.30 -29.96
N ILE A 163 12.17 -3.87 -29.51
CA ILE A 163 13.23 -4.35 -30.41
C ILE A 163 12.69 -5.44 -31.32
N ASN A 164 11.91 -6.37 -30.76
CA ASN A 164 11.26 -7.40 -31.53
C ASN A 164 10.49 -6.77 -32.70
N THR A 165 9.70 -5.72 -32.46
CA THR A 165 8.88 -5.01 -33.48
C THR A 165 9.60 -3.90 -34.23
N LEU A 166 10.92 -3.75 -34.05
CA LEU A 166 11.77 -2.75 -34.67
C LEU A 166 11.32 -1.29 -34.42
N MET A 167 10.81 -1.03 -33.22
CA MET A 167 10.42 0.31 -32.77
C MET A 167 11.56 0.98 -31.99
N PRO A 168 12.09 2.14 -32.42
CA PRO A 168 13.09 2.88 -31.66
C PRO A 168 12.57 3.25 -30.28
N ILE A 169 13.46 3.28 -29.29
CA ILE A 169 13.11 3.43 -27.88
C ILE A 169 13.74 4.71 -27.36
N LEU A 170 12.92 5.58 -26.76
CA LEU A 170 13.36 6.73 -25.97
C LEU A 170 13.19 6.42 -24.48
N SER A 171 14.17 6.84 -23.69
CA SER A 171 14.26 6.54 -22.25
C SER A 171 14.43 7.82 -21.42
N PRO A 172 13.32 8.51 -21.07
CA PRO A 172 13.34 9.63 -20.14
C PRO A 172 14.01 9.29 -18.80
N ALA A 173 14.84 10.20 -18.30
CA ALA A 173 15.48 10.07 -16.99
C ALA A 173 14.60 10.59 -15.84
N GLY A 174 13.81 11.64 -16.09
CA GLY A 174 12.92 12.26 -15.11
C GLY A 174 11.75 13.02 -15.75
N VAL A 175 11.00 13.80 -14.96
CA VAL A 175 9.77 14.47 -15.41
C VAL A 175 10.01 15.47 -16.55
N GLN A 176 11.13 16.21 -16.54
CA GLN A 176 11.49 17.13 -17.63
C GLN A 176 11.64 16.37 -18.96
N ASP A 177 12.35 15.23 -18.93
CA ASP A 177 12.60 14.42 -20.13
C ASP A 177 11.31 13.85 -20.73
N ILE A 178 10.24 13.67 -19.94
CA ILE A 178 8.95 13.18 -20.46
C ILE A 178 8.39 14.13 -21.53
N VAL A 179 8.45 15.44 -21.29
CA VAL A 179 8.00 16.44 -22.26
C VAL A 179 9.00 16.54 -23.41
N ASP A 180 10.29 16.63 -23.07
CA ASP A 180 11.36 16.84 -24.03
C ASP A 180 11.49 15.69 -25.05
N TYR A 181 11.68 14.47 -24.56
CA TYR A 181 11.79 13.28 -25.39
C TYR A 181 10.44 12.91 -26.00
N GLY A 182 9.32 13.30 -25.40
CA GLY A 182 8.00 13.15 -26.01
C GLY A 182 7.87 13.94 -27.31
N LEU A 183 8.24 15.22 -27.28
CA LEU A 183 8.23 16.09 -28.47
C LEU A 183 9.21 15.59 -29.54
N LEU A 184 10.43 15.20 -29.13
CA LEU A 184 11.42 14.60 -30.03
C LEU A 184 10.93 13.27 -30.63
N GLY A 185 10.25 12.44 -29.86
CA GLY A 185 9.72 11.17 -30.32
C GLY A 185 8.58 11.33 -31.34
N ILE A 186 7.67 12.28 -31.13
CA ILE A 186 6.63 12.58 -32.13
C ILE A 186 7.26 13.08 -33.42
N ALA A 187 8.24 13.99 -33.34
CA ALA A 187 8.96 14.48 -34.51
C ALA A 187 9.75 13.37 -35.23
N MET A 188 10.47 12.52 -34.49
CA MET A 188 11.20 11.37 -35.04
C MET A 188 10.26 10.37 -35.71
N SER A 189 9.09 10.12 -35.11
CA SER A 189 8.06 9.25 -35.65
C SER A 189 7.49 9.78 -36.98
N ARG A 190 7.23 11.09 -37.05
CA ARG A 190 6.80 11.74 -38.30
C ARG A 190 7.86 11.63 -39.39
N PHE A 191 9.12 11.88 -39.03
CA PHE A 191 10.25 11.86 -39.96
C PHE A 191 10.57 10.45 -40.50
N SER A 192 10.62 9.45 -39.61
CA SER A 192 11.04 8.08 -39.98
C SER A 192 9.88 7.17 -40.37
N GLY A 193 8.62 7.57 -40.14
CA GLY A 193 7.45 6.73 -40.32
C GLY A 193 7.31 5.61 -39.28
N LEU A 194 8.21 5.50 -38.30
CA LEU A 194 8.19 4.46 -37.26
C LEU A 194 7.37 4.88 -36.05
N TRP A 195 6.86 3.89 -35.32
CA TRP A 195 6.34 4.12 -33.98
C TRP A 195 7.49 4.14 -32.96
N MET A 196 7.40 5.03 -31.96
CA MET A 196 8.44 5.18 -30.94
C MET A 196 8.02 4.51 -29.64
N GLY A 197 8.80 3.56 -29.14
CA GLY A 197 8.72 3.11 -27.76
C GLY A 197 9.17 4.22 -26.81
N PHE A 198 8.44 4.42 -25.72
CA PHE A 198 8.73 5.46 -24.73
C PHE A 198 8.76 4.85 -23.33
N LYS A 199 9.97 4.60 -22.81
CA LYS A 199 10.16 3.85 -21.56
C LYS A 199 9.82 4.72 -20.35
N LEU A 200 8.84 4.27 -19.57
CA LEU A 200 8.38 4.98 -18.39
C LEU A 200 8.39 4.05 -17.19
N VAL A 201 9.35 4.28 -16.29
CA VAL A 201 9.46 3.55 -15.02
C VAL A 201 8.75 4.29 -13.90
N LYS A 202 8.46 3.60 -12.79
CA LYS A 202 7.86 4.21 -11.58
C LYS A 202 8.52 5.54 -11.19
N ASP A 203 9.83 5.56 -11.16
CA ASP A 203 10.66 6.72 -10.82
C ASP A 203 10.45 7.93 -11.76
N THR A 204 10.01 7.71 -13.00
CA THR A 204 9.76 8.80 -13.95
C THR A 204 8.32 9.29 -13.92
N VAL A 205 7.34 8.38 -13.75
CA VAL A 205 5.91 8.72 -13.90
C VAL A 205 5.24 9.10 -12.58
N GLU A 206 5.57 8.37 -11.51
CA GLU A 206 4.99 8.57 -10.18
C GLU A 206 5.76 9.64 -9.37
N SER A 207 6.77 10.25 -9.98
CA SER A 207 7.46 11.41 -9.42
C SER A 207 6.78 12.73 -9.81
N THR A 208 6.87 13.70 -8.91
CA THR A 208 6.46 15.09 -9.08
C THR A 208 7.69 15.97 -8.96
N ALA A 209 7.89 16.86 -9.91
CA ALA A 209 9.05 17.73 -9.93
C ALA A 209 8.71 19.16 -10.38
N SER A 210 9.54 20.11 -9.94
CA SER A 210 9.63 21.44 -10.56
C SER A 210 10.40 21.32 -11.88
N ILE A 211 9.82 21.75 -13.00
CA ILE A 211 10.46 21.68 -14.33
C ILE A 211 10.40 23.01 -15.09
N ASP A 212 11.18 23.14 -16.16
CA ASP A 212 11.06 24.21 -17.16
C ASP A 212 9.91 23.87 -18.13
N GLY A 213 8.86 24.67 -18.08
CA GLY A 213 7.61 24.50 -18.81
C GLY A 213 7.59 25.15 -20.19
N ARG A 214 8.63 25.89 -20.59
CA ARG A 214 8.64 26.63 -21.87
C ARG A 214 8.50 25.69 -23.07
N THR A 215 7.62 26.03 -23.99
CA THR A 215 7.32 25.19 -25.17
C THR A 215 8.41 25.24 -26.23
N ASP A 216 9.26 26.27 -26.21
CA ASP A 216 10.38 26.52 -27.13
C ASP A 216 11.74 26.13 -26.53
N ARG A 217 11.77 25.53 -25.33
CA ARG A 217 12.97 25.03 -24.65
C ARG A 217 13.81 24.12 -25.56
N LEU A 218 13.15 23.34 -26.42
CA LEU A 218 13.79 22.50 -27.42
C LEU A 218 13.60 23.05 -28.84
N GLN A 219 14.72 23.10 -29.55
CA GLN A 219 14.76 23.34 -30.99
C GLN A 219 15.00 22.00 -31.69
N ILE A 220 13.97 21.53 -32.40
CA ILE A 220 14.00 20.24 -33.10
C ILE A 220 14.56 20.47 -34.51
N VAL A 221 15.60 19.75 -34.85
CA VAL A 221 16.26 19.81 -36.16
C VAL A 221 15.70 18.69 -37.04
N THR A 222 15.20 19.04 -38.22
CA THR A 222 14.90 18.05 -39.26
C THR A 222 16.17 17.83 -40.07
N PRO A 223 16.78 16.63 -40.07
CA PRO A 223 18.00 16.38 -40.80
C PRO A 223 17.75 16.34 -42.32
N ASP A 224 18.78 16.68 -43.09
CA ASP A 224 18.80 16.43 -44.53
C ASP A 224 19.08 14.95 -44.78
N PHE A 225 18.05 14.20 -45.17
CA PHE A 225 18.11 12.77 -45.45
C PHE A 225 17.32 12.48 -46.71
N LEU A 226 17.99 11.93 -47.72
CA LEU A 226 17.36 11.59 -48.98
C LEU A 226 16.60 10.27 -48.84
N PHE A 227 15.28 10.36 -48.73
CA PHE A 227 14.40 9.21 -48.77
C PHE A 227 14.33 8.64 -50.18
N ALA A 228 14.69 7.37 -50.35
CA ALA A 228 14.47 6.64 -51.61
C ALA A 228 12.96 6.55 -51.94
N GLU A 229 12.13 6.44 -50.90
CA GLU A 229 10.68 6.46 -50.95
C GLU A 229 10.13 7.09 -49.66
N ASN A 230 8.95 7.70 -49.73
CA ASN A 230 8.28 8.27 -48.56
C ASN A 230 8.12 7.19 -47.45
N PRO A 231 8.65 7.42 -46.23
CA PRO A 231 8.63 6.44 -45.15
C PRO A 231 7.27 6.32 -44.45
N ASN A 232 6.35 7.27 -44.67
CA ASN A 232 5.05 7.30 -44.01
C ASN A 232 4.08 6.24 -44.57
N ILE A 233 2.99 6.01 -43.83
CA ILE A 233 1.95 5.04 -44.15
C ILE A 233 1.32 5.32 -45.52
N GLN A 234 1.24 4.27 -46.34
CA GLN A 234 0.77 4.31 -47.73
C GLN A 234 0.18 2.95 -48.12
N PRO A 235 -0.85 2.90 -48.99
CA PRO A 235 -1.38 1.65 -49.50
C PRO A 235 -0.48 1.05 -50.59
N GLY A 236 -0.69 -0.23 -50.93
CA GLY A 236 -0.14 -0.82 -52.16
C GLY A 236 1.16 -1.62 -52.01
N PHE A 237 1.68 -1.78 -50.79
CA PHE A 237 2.81 -2.67 -50.50
C PHE A 237 2.31 -4.06 -50.11
N ASP A 238 3.01 -5.09 -50.57
CA ASP A 238 2.89 -6.42 -49.99
C ASP A 238 3.73 -6.56 -48.72
N ALA A 239 3.65 -7.71 -48.06
CA ALA A 239 4.32 -7.94 -46.78
C ALA A 239 5.85 -7.82 -46.85
N LEU A 240 6.48 -8.24 -47.96
CA LEU A 240 7.94 -8.17 -48.12
C LEU A 240 8.41 -6.75 -48.41
N ALA A 241 7.63 -5.98 -49.16
CA ALA A 241 7.92 -4.58 -49.41
C ALA A 241 7.76 -3.72 -48.15
N GLU A 242 6.76 -3.98 -47.30
CA GLU A 242 6.65 -3.31 -45.99
C GLU A 242 7.86 -3.62 -45.09
N GLU A 243 8.34 -4.86 -45.09
CA GLU A 243 9.53 -5.28 -44.35
C GLU A 243 10.80 -4.59 -44.88
N ALA A 244 11.02 -4.58 -46.20
CA ALA A 244 12.18 -3.92 -46.80
C ALA A 244 12.22 -2.43 -46.46
N ARG A 245 11.08 -1.72 -46.55
CA ARG A 245 10.98 -0.30 -46.15
C ARG A 245 11.37 -0.07 -44.69
N LEU A 246 10.95 -0.97 -43.80
CA LEU A 246 11.28 -0.89 -42.38
C LEU A 246 12.80 -0.94 -42.15
N HIS A 247 13.50 -1.86 -42.81
CA HIS A 247 14.95 -2.04 -42.68
C HIS A 247 15.79 -1.00 -43.43
N ASP A 248 15.44 -0.73 -44.69
CA ASP A 248 16.30 0.02 -45.61
C ASP A 248 16.06 1.53 -45.58
N VAL A 249 14.88 1.97 -45.13
CA VAL A 249 14.47 3.38 -45.15
C VAL A 249 14.19 3.90 -43.74
N LYS A 250 13.26 3.26 -43.03
CA LYS A 250 12.70 3.80 -41.79
C LYS A 250 13.69 3.80 -40.61
N LEU A 251 14.34 2.66 -40.34
CA LEU A 251 15.31 2.53 -39.26
C LEU A 251 16.56 3.42 -39.44
N PRO A 252 17.19 3.49 -40.62
CA PRO A 252 18.27 4.44 -40.89
C PRO A 252 17.86 5.90 -40.65
N ALA A 253 16.65 6.29 -41.08
CA ALA A 253 16.14 7.64 -40.87
C ALA A 253 16.04 7.99 -39.36
N ALA A 254 15.57 7.07 -38.52
CA ALA A 254 15.52 7.30 -37.07
C ALA A 254 16.92 7.55 -36.45
N ARG A 255 17.95 6.82 -36.89
CA ARG A 255 19.33 7.00 -36.41
C ARG A 255 19.89 8.38 -36.79
N VAL A 256 19.66 8.80 -38.04
CA VAL A 256 20.07 10.13 -38.53
C VAL A 256 19.35 11.25 -37.78
N PHE A 257 18.04 11.10 -37.54
CA PHE A 257 17.27 12.04 -36.74
C PHE A 257 17.82 12.16 -35.31
N ALA A 258 18.10 11.03 -34.66
CA ALA A 258 18.61 11.01 -33.30
C ALA A 258 19.97 11.71 -33.19
N ARG A 259 20.86 11.50 -34.16
CA ARG A 259 22.16 12.16 -34.24
C ARG A 259 22.02 13.67 -34.43
N ALA A 260 21.19 14.12 -35.38
CA ALA A 260 20.98 15.53 -35.67
C ALA A 260 20.42 16.31 -34.47
N ASN A 261 19.57 15.66 -33.67
CA ASN A 261 18.97 16.24 -32.47
C ASN A 261 19.76 16.00 -31.19
N ARG A 262 20.95 15.38 -31.29
CA ARG A 262 21.83 15.05 -30.13
C ARG A 262 21.08 14.35 -29.00
N ILE A 263 20.28 13.34 -29.34
CA ILE A 263 19.48 12.59 -28.35
C ILE A 263 20.38 11.86 -27.34
N ASN A 264 21.61 11.51 -27.74
CA ASN A 264 22.62 10.88 -26.89
C ASN A 264 23.80 11.85 -26.60
N PRO A 265 23.61 12.91 -25.79
CA PRO A 265 24.65 13.93 -25.62
C PRO A 265 25.83 13.42 -24.78
N ILE A 266 27.04 13.81 -25.17
CA ILE A 266 28.23 13.76 -24.31
C ILE A 266 28.18 14.97 -23.38
N VAL A 267 27.85 14.74 -22.11
CA VAL A 267 27.58 15.77 -21.11
C VAL A 267 28.87 16.28 -20.47
N MET A 268 29.84 15.40 -20.22
CA MET A 268 31.17 15.77 -19.74
C MET A 268 32.21 15.23 -20.72
N ARG A 269 33.16 16.09 -21.15
CA ARG A 269 34.14 15.73 -22.19
C ARG A 269 35.37 14.98 -21.67
N GLY A 270 35.69 15.13 -20.38
CA GLY A 270 36.83 14.47 -19.72
C GLY A 270 38.19 15.12 -20.04
N GLY A 271 38.22 16.42 -20.35
CA GLY A 271 39.45 17.13 -20.67
C GLY A 271 40.11 16.70 -22.00
N PRO A 272 41.36 17.11 -22.26
CA PRO A 272 42.07 16.80 -23.51
C PRO A 272 42.55 15.35 -23.61
N SER A 273 42.58 14.61 -22.50
CA SER A 273 43.12 13.25 -22.40
C SER A 273 42.16 12.32 -21.66
N ALA A 274 40.90 12.30 -22.07
CA ALA A 274 39.90 11.40 -21.48
C ALA A 274 40.29 9.93 -21.73
N ARG A 275 40.26 9.10 -20.69
CA ARG A 275 40.62 7.67 -20.73
C ARG A 275 39.46 6.76 -20.31
N ILE A 276 38.51 7.27 -19.52
CA ILE A 276 37.38 6.50 -19.00
C ILE A 276 36.08 7.12 -19.50
N GLY A 277 35.20 6.30 -20.05
CA GLY A 277 33.83 6.66 -20.41
C GLY A 277 32.83 6.10 -19.42
N LEU A 278 31.89 6.91 -18.97
CA LEU A 278 30.71 6.49 -18.22
C LEU A 278 29.46 6.73 -19.06
N VAL A 279 28.61 5.71 -19.15
CA VAL A 279 27.38 5.76 -19.95
C VAL A 279 26.19 5.46 -19.05
N GLY A 280 25.14 6.29 -19.12
CA GLY A 280 23.89 6.07 -18.39
C GLY A 280 22.66 6.32 -19.26
N THR A 281 21.53 5.69 -18.94
CA THR A 281 20.25 5.87 -19.65
C THR A 281 19.07 5.91 -18.69
N GLY A 282 18.00 6.62 -19.05
CA GLY A 282 16.76 6.68 -18.26
C GLY A 282 17.04 6.97 -16.79
N LYS A 283 16.38 6.25 -15.87
CA LYS A 283 16.61 6.41 -14.43
C LYS A 283 18.06 6.13 -14.01
N SER A 284 18.79 5.23 -14.68
CA SER A 284 20.22 4.98 -14.39
C SER A 284 21.12 6.18 -14.68
N TRP A 285 20.70 7.09 -15.55
CA TRP A 285 21.40 8.36 -15.76
C TRP A 285 21.44 9.18 -14.47
N LEU A 286 20.31 9.25 -13.77
CA LEU A 286 20.18 9.96 -12.50
C LEU A 286 20.99 9.27 -11.39
N ASP A 287 20.97 7.93 -11.33
CA ASP A 287 21.81 7.17 -10.40
C ASP A 287 23.32 7.42 -10.63
N LEU A 288 23.73 7.53 -11.90
CA LEU A 288 25.11 7.81 -12.28
C LEU A 288 25.53 9.22 -11.85
N LEU A 289 24.68 10.23 -12.03
CA LEU A 289 24.97 11.59 -11.58
C LEU A 289 25.09 11.67 -10.06
N GLU A 290 24.19 11.02 -9.32
CA GLU A 290 24.28 10.92 -7.86
C GLU A 290 25.54 10.19 -7.43
N ALA A 291 25.91 9.12 -8.12
CA ALA A 291 27.12 8.36 -7.82
C ALA A 291 28.39 9.20 -8.02
N LEU A 292 28.45 10.02 -9.06
CA LEU A 292 29.55 10.97 -9.27
C LEU A 292 29.59 12.03 -8.17
N ALA A 293 28.45 12.61 -7.80
CA ALA A 293 28.35 13.57 -6.71
C ALA A 293 28.80 12.96 -5.36
N ALA A 294 28.36 11.75 -5.05
CA ALA A 294 28.76 11.02 -3.84
C ALA A 294 30.26 10.71 -3.80
N LEU A 295 30.92 10.58 -4.95
CA LEU A 295 32.38 10.42 -5.05
C LEU A 295 33.14 11.75 -5.10
N GLY A 296 32.45 12.89 -5.01
CA GLY A 296 33.05 14.22 -5.13
C GLY A 296 33.53 14.55 -6.55
N ILE A 297 32.91 13.98 -7.58
CA ILE A 297 33.28 14.15 -8.98
C ILE A 297 32.30 15.12 -9.66
N ASP A 298 32.70 16.39 -9.71
CA ASP A 298 32.07 17.40 -10.57
C ASP A 298 32.71 17.42 -11.97
N GLU A 299 32.33 18.38 -12.83
CA GLU A 299 32.88 18.49 -14.18
C GLU A 299 34.40 18.76 -14.19
N VAL A 300 34.90 19.52 -13.21
CA VAL A 300 36.33 19.86 -13.09
C VAL A 300 37.12 18.63 -12.65
N ALA A 301 36.64 17.92 -11.63
CA ALA A 301 37.20 16.66 -11.18
C ALA A 301 37.16 15.60 -12.28
N ALA A 302 36.06 15.51 -13.04
CA ALA A 302 35.95 14.61 -14.18
C ALA A 302 37.00 14.93 -15.26
N ALA A 303 37.23 16.20 -15.57
CA ALA A 303 38.28 16.61 -16.51
C ALA A 303 39.69 16.24 -16.01
N ASN A 304 39.98 16.48 -14.73
CA ASN A 304 41.27 16.14 -14.11
C ASN A 304 41.53 14.63 -14.06
N LEU A 305 40.47 13.84 -13.85
CA LEU A 305 40.54 12.37 -13.83
C LEU A 305 40.45 11.73 -15.24
N GLY A 306 40.24 12.53 -16.30
CA GLY A 306 40.06 12.00 -17.65
C GLY A 306 38.77 11.20 -17.84
N ILE A 307 37.68 11.60 -17.18
CA ILE A 307 36.36 10.94 -17.21
C ILE A 307 35.42 11.67 -18.16
N ARG A 308 34.99 10.96 -19.21
CA ARG A 308 33.96 11.38 -20.15
C ARG A 308 32.62 10.75 -19.79
N VAL A 309 31.52 11.50 -19.91
CA VAL A 309 30.19 11.02 -19.51
C VAL A 309 29.18 11.25 -20.63
N MET A 310 28.44 10.21 -21.02
CA MET A 310 27.39 10.26 -22.05
C MET A 310 26.04 9.81 -21.50
N LYS A 311 25.01 10.61 -21.78
CA LYS A 311 23.61 10.24 -21.56
C LYS A 311 23.09 9.58 -22.83
N VAL A 312 22.55 8.36 -22.73
CA VAL A 312 21.86 7.68 -23.83
C VAL A 312 20.36 7.90 -23.69
N GLY A 313 19.82 8.84 -24.46
CA GLY A 313 18.38 9.13 -24.53
C GLY A 313 17.61 8.14 -25.41
N MET A 314 18.27 7.57 -26.43
CA MET A 314 17.71 6.55 -27.33
C MET A 314 18.48 5.23 -27.17
N PRO A 315 18.13 4.36 -26.19
CA PRO A 315 18.83 3.10 -25.95
C PRO A 315 18.79 2.11 -27.11
N TRP A 316 17.84 2.22 -28.04
CA TRP A 316 17.83 1.39 -29.25
C TRP A 316 17.11 2.08 -30.42
N PRO A 317 17.62 1.98 -31.66
CA PRO A 317 18.98 1.54 -32.02
C PRO A 317 19.98 2.69 -31.83
N ILE A 318 21.08 2.49 -31.10
CA ILE A 318 22.05 3.56 -30.88
C ILE A 318 22.75 3.94 -32.22
N PRO A 319 22.84 5.23 -32.60
CA PRO A 319 23.61 5.64 -33.77
C PRO A 319 25.08 5.22 -33.65
N ARG A 320 25.66 4.68 -34.74
CA ARG A 320 27.03 4.16 -34.74
C ARG A 320 28.01 5.30 -34.40
N GLU A 321 27.75 6.46 -34.99
CA GLU A 321 28.54 7.68 -34.91
C GLU A 321 28.58 8.24 -33.48
N ASP A 322 27.45 8.21 -32.76
CA ASP A 322 27.42 8.63 -31.34
C ASP A 322 28.37 7.78 -30.49
N VAL A 323 28.39 6.46 -30.72
CA VAL A 323 29.24 5.52 -29.98
C VAL A 323 30.71 5.67 -30.35
N THR A 324 31.04 5.80 -31.64
CA THR A 324 32.43 5.95 -32.09
C THR A 324 33.03 7.28 -31.61
N ASP A 325 32.27 8.37 -31.68
CA ASP A 325 32.72 9.68 -31.21
C ASP A 325 32.94 9.70 -29.69
N PHE A 326 32.05 9.03 -28.94
CA PHE A 326 32.21 8.91 -27.51
C PHE A 326 33.44 8.08 -27.13
N ALA A 327 33.69 6.99 -27.85
CA ALA A 327 34.78 6.05 -27.60
C ALA A 327 36.17 6.58 -27.97
N GLU A 328 36.28 7.65 -28.76
CA GLU A 328 37.56 8.18 -29.23
C GLU A 328 38.50 8.54 -28.07
N GLY A 329 39.67 7.90 -28.04
CA GLY A 329 40.71 8.09 -27.02
C GLY A 329 40.45 7.38 -25.69
N LEU A 330 39.29 6.73 -25.51
CA LEU A 330 38.99 6.01 -24.29
C LEU A 330 39.68 4.64 -24.27
N GLU A 331 40.12 4.24 -23.08
CA GLU A 331 40.65 2.90 -22.80
C GLU A 331 39.59 1.99 -22.20
N LYS A 332 38.63 2.57 -21.47
CA LYS A 332 37.56 1.84 -20.78
C LYS A 332 36.23 2.58 -20.87
N ILE A 333 35.16 1.84 -21.08
CA ILE A 333 33.77 2.32 -20.99
C ILE A 333 33.03 1.48 -19.94
N ILE A 334 32.34 2.16 -19.02
CA ILE A 334 31.50 1.56 -18.00
C ILE A 334 30.04 1.93 -18.31
N VAL A 335 29.23 0.93 -18.61
CA VAL A 335 27.81 1.10 -18.97
C VAL A 335 26.93 0.85 -17.75
N VAL A 336 26.22 1.89 -17.31
CA VAL A 336 25.25 1.85 -16.20
C VAL A 336 23.84 1.80 -16.78
N GLU A 337 23.28 0.60 -16.85
CA GLU A 337 21.91 0.37 -17.31
C GLU A 337 21.19 -0.62 -16.39
N GLU A 338 19.87 -0.46 -16.19
CA GLU A 338 19.05 -1.40 -15.41
C GLU A 338 18.70 -2.66 -16.20
N LYS A 339 18.24 -3.72 -15.51
CA LYS A 339 17.73 -4.95 -16.13
C LYS A 339 18.75 -5.68 -17.01
N ARG A 340 18.33 -6.34 -18.09
CA ARG A 340 19.26 -7.01 -19.03
C ARG A 340 20.00 -5.96 -19.85
N GLY A 341 21.25 -6.24 -20.20
CA GLY A 341 22.08 -5.32 -20.98
C GLY A 341 21.52 -5.14 -22.39
N LEU A 342 21.34 -3.89 -22.79
CA LEU A 342 20.89 -3.49 -24.12
C LEU A 342 21.91 -2.55 -24.76
N ILE A 343 22.42 -1.58 -24.00
CA ILE A 343 23.43 -0.62 -24.47
C ILE A 343 24.79 -1.28 -24.56
N GLU A 344 25.20 -2.01 -23.52
CA GLU A 344 26.51 -2.66 -23.48
C GLU A 344 26.75 -3.59 -24.68
N PRO A 345 25.84 -4.53 -25.03
CA PRO A 345 26.01 -5.36 -26.21
C PRO A 345 26.07 -4.58 -27.53
N GLN A 346 25.25 -3.53 -27.68
CA GLN A 346 25.28 -2.69 -28.89
C GLN A 346 26.60 -1.94 -29.04
N MET A 347 27.15 -1.39 -27.95
CA MET A 347 28.45 -0.71 -27.99
C MET A 347 29.57 -1.69 -28.35
N LYS A 348 29.53 -2.92 -27.80
CA LYS A 348 30.47 -3.99 -28.20
C LYS A 348 30.33 -4.34 -29.68
N ASP A 349 29.11 -4.53 -30.19
CA ASP A 349 28.85 -4.80 -31.61
C ASP A 349 29.35 -3.68 -32.54
N ILE A 350 29.22 -2.43 -32.12
CA ILE A 350 29.67 -1.27 -32.89
C ILE A 350 31.21 -1.14 -32.89
N LEU A 351 31.85 -1.36 -31.74
CA LEU A 351 33.27 -1.04 -31.52
C LEU A 351 34.22 -2.23 -31.68
N TYR A 352 33.82 -3.45 -31.32
CA TYR A 352 34.71 -4.61 -31.36
C TYR A 352 34.91 -5.06 -32.82
N GLY A 353 36.18 -5.02 -33.26
CA GLY A 353 36.57 -5.10 -34.66
C GLY A 353 37.20 -3.81 -35.21
N THR A 354 37.13 -2.71 -34.46
CA THR A 354 37.90 -1.48 -34.73
C THR A 354 39.30 -1.54 -34.09
N ALA A 355 40.25 -0.75 -34.60
CA ALA A 355 41.66 -0.84 -34.20
C ALA A 355 41.93 -0.45 -32.73
N ASN A 356 41.13 0.44 -32.15
CA ASN A 356 41.34 1.03 -30.81
C ASN A 356 40.10 0.86 -29.91
N ALA A 357 39.45 -0.30 -29.97
CA ALA A 357 38.25 -0.54 -29.18
C ALA A 357 38.56 -0.54 -27.66
N PRO A 358 37.87 0.29 -26.84
CA PRO A 358 38.07 0.29 -25.39
C PRO A 358 37.57 -1.01 -24.75
N ALA A 359 38.05 -1.34 -23.55
CA ALA A 359 37.42 -2.34 -22.71
C ALA A 359 36.00 -1.86 -22.32
N ILE A 360 34.97 -2.68 -22.51
CA ILE A 360 33.58 -2.30 -22.20
C ILE A 360 33.05 -3.24 -21.13
N VAL A 361 32.70 -2.66 -19.98
CA VAL A 361 32.13 -3.36 -18.82
C VAL A 361 30.79 -2.73 -18.42
N GLY A 362 29.98 -3.48 -17.69
CA GLY A 362 28.65 -3.02 -17.27
C GLY A 362 27.93 -4.05 -16.42
N LYS A 363 27.35 -5.08 -17.07
CA LYS A 363 26.74 -6.23 -16.39
C LYS A 363 27.79 -7.10 -15.74
N GLU A 364 28.89 -7.28 -16.44
CA GLU A 364 30.06 -8.02 -15.97
C GLU A 364 31.27 -7.08 -15.90
N ASP A 365 32.16 -7.38 -14.96
CA ASP A 365 33.44 -6.72 -14.79
C ASP A 365 34.52 -7.30 -15.73
N GLU A 366 35.73 -6.80 -15.55
CA GLU A 366 36.92 -7.20 -16.30
C GLU A 366 37.31 -8.69 -16.13
N LEU A 367 36.76 -9.36 -15.10
CA LEU A 367 37.02 -10.77 -14.76
C LEU A 367 35.80 -11.67 -15.05
N GLY A 368 34.71 -11.12 -15.58
CA GLY A 368 33.46 -11.85 -15.81
C GLY A 368 32.60 -12.02 -14.55
N HIS A 369 32.91 -11.34 -13.44
CA HIS A 369 32.03 -11.29 -12.28
C HIS A 369 30.93 -10.25 -12.49
N GLN A 370 29.78 -10.45 -11.83
CA GLN A 370 28.70 -9.48 -11.87
C GLN A 370 29.14 -8.12 -11.34
N LEU A 371 28.99 -7.09 -12.17
CA LEU A 371 29.23 -5.69 -11.84
C LEU A 371 27.90 -5.00 -11.51
N PHE A 372 27.06 -4.72 -12.51
CA PHE A 372 25.71 -4.21 -12.31
C PHE A 372 24.66 -5.31 -12.46
N ARG A 373 23.88 -5.52 -11.40
CA ARG A 373 22.84 -6.55 -11.35
C ARG A 373 21.77 -6.35 -12.42
N ALA A 374 21.40 -7.44 -13.08
CA ALA A 374 20.20 -7.51 -13.91
C ALA A 374 18.87 -7.61 -13.12
N PRO A 375 18.77 -8.39 -12.01
CA PRO A 375 17.54 -8.41 -11.21
C PRO A 375 17.36 -7.12 -10.40
N ALA A 376 16.10 -6.81 -10.06
CA ALA A 376 15.68 -5.62 -9.31
C ALA A 376 16.03 -4.29 -10.01
N ALA A 377 16.07 -3.18 -9.25
CA ALA A 377 16.51 -1.86 -9.70
C ALA A 377 17.97 -1.62 -9.32
N LEU A 378 18.67 -0.75 -10.04
CA LEU A 378 19.99 -0.25 -9.60
C LEU A 378 19.84 0.77 -8.48
N ASP A 379 20.91 0.96 -7.72
CA ASP A 379 20.99 1.86 -6.58
C ASP A 379 22.22 2.75 -6.73
N ALA A 380 22.09 4.05 -6.49
CA ALA A 380 23.16 5.03 -6.68
C ALA A 380 24.40 4.70 -5.84
N ASN A 381 24.25 4.23 -4.59
CA ASN A 381 25.38 3.86 -3.74
C ASN A 381 26.10 2.61 -4.28
N HIS A 382 25.36 1.66 -4.87
CA HIS A 382 25.99 0.55 -5.57
C HIS A 382 26.80 1.04 -6.78
N VAL A 383 26.21 1.91 -7.61
CA VAL A 383 26.90 2.49 -8.78
C VAL A 383 28.16 3.26 -8.36
N ALA A 384 28.07 4.09 -7.31
CA ALA A 384 29.17 4.86 -6.75
C ALA A 384 30.31 3.97 -6.25
N ARG A 385 30.01 2.88 -5.54
CA ARG A 385 31.03 1.95 -5.05
C ARG A 385 31.78 1.27 -6.20
N GLU A 386 31.05 0.82 -7.20
CA GLU A 386 31.65 0.10 -8.33
C GLU A 386 32.49 1.00 -9.25
N ILE A 387 32.05 2.25 -9.46
CA ILE A 387 32.84 3.26 -10.16
C ILE A 387 34.04 3.67 -9.30
N GLY A 388 33.81 4.00 -8.03
CA GLY A 388 34.83 4.44 -7.09
C GLY A 388 35.98 3.45 -6.94
N ARG A 389 35.71 2.14 -6.82
CA ARG A 389 36.77 1.11 -6.78
C ARG A 389 37.66 1.12 -8.01
N ARG A 390 37.07 1.31 -9.20
CA ARG A 390 37.81 1.34 -10.46
C ARG A 390 38.65 2.61 -10.58
N LEU A 391 38.10 3.75 -10.17
CA LEU A 391 38.85 5.01 -10.14
C LEU A 391 40.00 4.95 -9.13
N ALA A 392 39.76 4.41 -7.93
CA ALA A 392 40.79 4.22 -6.92
C ALA A 392 41.92 3.30 -7.40
N ALA A 393 41.59 2.20 -8.08
CA ALA A 393 42.58 1.30 -8.69
C ALA A 393 43.43 1.97 -9.79
N MET A 394 42.96 3.09 -10.35
CA MET A 394 43.67 3.90 -11.34
C MET A 394 44.44 5.09 -10.73
N GLY A 395 44.53 5.16 -9.39
CA GLY A 395 45.29 6.21 -8.68
C GLY A 395 44.51 7.49 -8.40
N ALA A 396 43.17 7.47 -8.46
CA ALA A 396 42.35 8.62 -8.09
C ALA A 396 42.21 8.73 -6.56
N ASP A 397 43.21 9.29 -5.88
CA ASP A 397 43.23 9.35 -4.41
C ASP A 397 42.03 10.08 -3.80
N GLN A 398 41.48 11.10 -4.49
CA GLN A 398 40.33 11.87 -4.03
C GLN A 398 39.05 11.06 -3.83
N VAL A 399 38.90 9.89 -4.49
CA VAL A 399 37.70 9.05 -4.34
C VAL A 399 37.80 8.04 -3.19
N GLN A 400 38.98 7.88 -2.56
CA GLN A 400 39.19 6.84 -1.55
C GLN A 400 38.37 7.06 -0.29
N ALA A 401 38.34 8.29 0.23
CA ALA A 401 37.58 8.61 1.44
C ALA A 401 36.06 8.47 1.23
N PRO A 402 35.45 9.06 0.18
CA PRO A 402 34.04 8.83 -0.13
C PRO A 402 33.69 7.35 -0.36
N LEU A 403 34.56 6.60 -1.03
CA LEU A 403 34.37 5.16 -1.23
C LEU A 403 34.34 4.39 0.10
N ALA A 404 35.25 4.69 1.03
CA ALA A 404 35.29 4.05 2.34
C ALA A 404 34.00 4.31 3.13
N GLU A 405 33.46 5.53 3.07
CA GLU A 405 32.17 5.89 3.69
C GLU A 405 31.01 5.07 3.09
N LEU A 406 30.96 4.97 1.76
CA LEU A 406 29.95 4.16 1.06
C LEU A 406 30.06 2.66 1.39
N GLU A 407 31.26 2.13 1.60
CA GLU A 407 31.48 0.74 2.01
C GLU A 407 31.07 0.48 3.46
N ALA A 408 31.35 1.43 4.37
CA ALA A 408 30.87 1.39 5.74
C ALA A 408 29.34 1.40 5.78
N LEU A 409 28.71 2.28 4.99
CA LEU A 409 27.26 2.38 4.86
C LEU A 409 26.64 1.07 4.33
N ALA A 410 27.19 0.50 3.27
CA ALA A 410 26.73 -0.78 2.72
C ALA A 410 26.83 -1.93 3.75
N SER A 411 27.87 -1.92 4.59
CA SER A 411 28.04 -2.90 5.66
C SER A 411 26.98 -2.72 6.77
N ARG A 412 26.70 -1.47 7.17
CA ARG A 412 25.62 -1.14 8.12
C ARG A 412 24.25 -1.56 7.60
N MET A 413 23.99 -1.40 6.30
CA MET A 413 22.74 -1.85 5.67
C MET A 413 22.56 -3.37 5.77
N LYS A 414 23.59 -4.14 5.43
CA LYS A 414 23.54 -5.61 5.50
C LYS A 414 23.29 -6.12 6.93
N ALA A 415 23.79 -5.40 7.93
CA ALA A 415 23.56 -5.72 9.34
C ALA A 415 22.17 -5.30 9.86
N THR A 416 21.47 -4.40 9.16
CA THR A 416 20.16 -3.89 9.61
C THR A 416 19.06 -4.91 9.28
N THR A 417 18.38 -5.40 10.31
CA THR A 417 17.26 -6.35 10.18
C THR A 417 15.91 -5.65 10.33
N ASN A 418 14.89 -6.18 9.65
CA ASN A 418 13.52 -5.67 9.82
C ASN A 418 13.04 -5.99 11.24
N ILE A 419 12.65 -4.97 12.00
CA ILE A 419 12.04 -5.16 13.33
C ILE A 419 10.59 -5.64 13.20
N THR A 420 9.88 -5.23 12.14
CA THR A 420 8.51 -5.65 11.82
C THR A 420 8.24 -5.53 10.32
N GLU A 421 7.42 -6.43 9.76
CA GLU A 421 6.94 -6.35 8.37
C GLU A 421 5.41 -6.17 8.35
N ARG A 422 4.92 -5.32 7.45
CA ARG A 422 3.49 -5.02 7.31
C ARG A 422 2.93 -5.57 6.01
N LYS A 423 2.26 -6.72 6.09
CA LYS A 423 1.69 -7.39 4.91
C LYS A 423 0.46 -6.66 4.36
N PRO A 424 0.26 -6.63 3.02
CA PRO A 424 -0.96 -6.15 2.39
C PRO A 424 -2.22 -6.82 2.97
N TYR A 425 -3.27 -6.03 3.25
CA TYR A 425 -4.52 -6.56 3.81
C TYR A 425 -5.80 -5.93 3.25
N PHE A 426 -6.95 -6.61 3.41
CA PHE A 426 -8.24 -6.09 2.96
C PHE A 426 -8.69 -4.87 3.76
N CYS A 427 -9.38 -3.95 3.07
CA CYS A 427 -10.03 -2.80 3.70
C CYS A 427 -11.07 -3.26 4.73
N ALA A 428 -11.36 -2.42 5.73
CA ALA A 428 -12.48 -2.66 6.64
C ALA A 428 -13.80 -2.84 5.85
N GLY A 429 -14.54 -3.92 6.12
CA GLY A 429 -15.78 -4.24 5.41
C GLY A 429 -15.64 -4.58 3.92
N CYS A 430 -14.46 -5.06 3.50
CA CYS A 430 -14.22 -5.48 2.12
C CYS A 430 -15.11 -6.66 1.70
N PRO A 431 -15.77 -6.63 0.52
CA PRO A 431 -16.53 -7.77 0.00
C PRO A 431 -15.66 -9.02 -0.25
N HIS A 432 -14.37 -8.85 -0.48
CA HIS A 432 -13.41 -9.95 -0.61
C HIS A 432 -13.30 -10.79 0.67
N SER A 433 -13.61 -10.22 1.85
CA SER A 433 -13.51 -10.93 3.13
C SER A 433 -14.45 -12.13 3.25
N SER A 434 -15.60 -12.12 2.59
CA SER A 434 -16.52 -13.27 2.50
C SER A 434 -16.34 -14.04 1.19
N SER A 435 -16.32 -13.33 0.07
CA SER A 435 -16.37 -13.92 -1.27
C SER A 435 -15.16 -14.77 -1.64
N THR A 436 -13.98 -14.54 -1.06
CA THR A 436 -12.79 -15.37 -1.34
C THR A 436 -12.71 -16.64 -0.49
N VAL A 437 -13.62 -16.84 0.46
CA VAL A 437 -13.72 -18.11 1.20
C VAL A 437 -14.41 -19.14 0.31
N VAL A 438 -13.87 -20.36 0.28
CA VAL A 438 -14.41 -21.50 -0.47
C VAL A 438 -14.88 -22.61 0.48
N PRO A 439 -15.77 -23.52 0.03
CA PRO A 439 -16.17 -24.68 0.83
C PRO A 439 -14.98 -25.55 1.26
N GLU A 440 -15.15 -26.28 2.36
CA GLU A 440 -14.14 -27.23 2.84
C GLU A 440 -13.75 -28.24 1.74
N GLY A 441 -12.46 -28.56 1.65
CA GLY A 441 -11.90 -29.44 0.61
C GLY A 441 -11.82 -28.84 -0.80
N SER A 442 -12.41 -27.65 -1.01
CA SER A 442 -12.35 -26.92 -2.28
C SER A 442 -11.10 -26.04 -2.40
N LYS A 443 -10.82 -25.64 -3.62
CA LYS A 443 -9.60 -24.93 -4.02
C LYS A 443 -9.96 -23.78 -4.96
N ALA A 444 -9.27 -22.66 -4.84
CA ALA A 444 -9.48 -21.51 -5.72
C ALA A 444 -8.18 -20.99 -6.36
N GLY A 445 -8.24 -20.61 -7.63
CA GLY A 445 -7.24 -19.77 -8.27
C GLY A 445 -7.35 -18.32 -7.80
N ALA A 446 -6.22 -17.65 -7.59
CA ALA A 446 -6.23 -16.20 -7.41
C ALA A 446 -6.43 -15.50 -8.76
N GLY A 447 -7.16 -14.39 -8.75
CA GLY A 447 -7.20 -13.45 -9.87
C GLY A 447 -6.25 -12.27 -9.65
N ILE A 448 -6.07 -11.44 -10.68
CA ILE A 448 -5.34 -10.17 -10.53
C ILE A 448 -6.13 -9.18 -9.65
N GLY A 449 -5.40 -8.30 -8.94
CA GLY A 449 -5.97 -7.28 -8.05
C GLY A 449 -6.09 -7.76 -6.59
N CYS A 450 -7.17 -7.37 -5.90
CA CYS A 450 -7.33 -7.74 -4.49
C CYS A 450 -7.41 -9.27 -4.26
N HIS A 451 -7.77 -10.06 -5.27
CA HIS A 451 -7.79 -11.53 -5.14
C HIS A 451 -6.40 -12.13 -4.91
N PHE A 452 -5.35 -11.51 -5.45
CA PHE A 452 -3.96 -11.93 -5.23
C PHE A 452 -3.61 -11.93 -3.73
N MET A 453 -4.17 -10.99 -2.98
CA MET A 453 -3.94 -10.89 -1.53
C MET A 453 -4.55 -12.05 -0.73
N ALA A 454 -5.53 -12.77 -1.29
CA ALA A 454 -6.15 -13.90 -0.63
C ALA A 454 -5.17 -15.09 -0.43
N ILE A 455 -4.09 -15.14 -1.23
CA ILE A 455 -3.02 -16.15 -1.10
C ILE A 455 -2.39 -16.12 0.29
N TRP A 456 -2.20 -14.93 0.87
CA TRP A 456 -1.60 -14.78 2.21
C TRP A 456 -2.61 -14.85 3.35
N MET A 457 -3.86 -15.22 3.07
CA MET A 457 -4.97 -15.17 4.01
C MET A 457 -5.56 -16.55 4.32
N ASP A 458 -4.86 -17.66 4.14
CA ASP A 458 -5.34 -19.01 4.52
C ASP A 458 -6.79 -19.27 4.07
N ARG A 459 -7.04 -19.11 2.76
CA ARG A 459 -8.38 -19.21 2.14
C ARG A 459 -8.46 -20.32 1.08
N ASN A 460 -7.54 -21.28 1.11
CA ASN A 460 -7.37 -22.28 0.04
C ASN A 460 -7.29 -21.67 -1.37
N THR A 461 -6.73 -20.46 -1.46
CA THR A 461 -6.50 -19.75 -2.72
C THR A 461 -5.01 -19.81 -3.06
N PHE A 462 -4.67 -20.23 -4.27
CA PHE A 462 -3.30 -20.42 -4.73
C PHE A 462 -3.16 -20.06 -6.20
N GLY A 463 -1.90 -20.01 -6.65
CA GLY A 463 -1.57 -19.66 -8.02
C GLY A 463 -2.00 -18.24 -8.39
N PHE A 464 -1.57 -17.82 -9.57
CA PHE A 464 -2.02 -16.61 -10.26
C PHE A 464 -1.54 -16.72 -11.72
N THR A 465 -2.06 -15.85 -12.58
CA THR A 465 -1.75 -15.83 -14.02
C THR A 465 -1.89 -14.42 -14.58
N GLN A 466 -1.57 -14.22 -15.85
CA GLN A 466 -1.76 -12.95 -16.53
C GLN A 466 -3.23 -12.54 -16.56
N MET A 467 -3.49 -11.23 -16.58
CA MET A 467 -4.84 -10.67 -16.65
C MET A 467 -5.57 -11.15 -17.91
N GLY A 468 -6.75 -11.76 -17.73
CA GLY A 468 -7.51 -12.40 -18.81
C GLY A 468 -7.18 -13.87 -19.03
N GLY A 469 -6.19 -14.43 -18.35
CA GLY A 469 -5.85 -15.87 -18.38
C GLY A 469 -6.46 -16.67 -17.22
N GLU A 470 -7.11 -16.01 -16.27
CA GLU A 470 -7.67 -16.63 -15.07
C GLU A 470 -8.58 -17.82 -15.40
N GLY A 471 -8.33 -18.97 -14.76
CA GLY A 471 -9.08 -20.21 -14.95
C GLY A 471 -8.61 -21.05 -16.15
N ALA A 472 -7.98 -20.46 -17.16
CA ALA A 472 -7.45 -21.21 -18.30
C ALA A 472 -6.30 -22.16 -17.90
N GLN A 473 -5.57 -21.87 -16.82
CA GLN A 473 -4.59 -22.81 -16.24
C GLN A 473 -5.25 -24.13 -15.83
N TRP A 474 -6.46 -24.07 -15.27
CA TRP A 474 -7.20 -25.26 -14.87
C TRP A 474 -7.68 -26.06 -16.08
N VAL A 475 -7.98 -25.42 -17.22
CA VAL A 475 -8.28 -26.15 -18.47
C VAL A 475 -7.13 -27.09 -18.85
N GLY A 476 -5.88 -26.65 -18.67
CA GLY A 476 -4.69 -27.47 -18.90
C GLY A 476 -4.39 -28.47 -17.77
N GLU A 477 -4.71 -28.15 -16.51
CA GLU A 477 -4.45 -29.01 -15.35
C GLU A 477 -5.51 -30.11 -15.18
N ALA A 478 -6.78 -29.83 -15.46
CA ALA A 478 -7.92 -30.70 -15.16
C ALA A 478 -7.80 -32.11 -15.74
N PRO A 479 -7.34 -32.33 -16.99
CA PRO A 479 -7.19 -33.68 -17.55
C PRO A 479 -6.16 -34.54 -16.82
N PHE A 480 -5.26 -33.94 -16.05
CA PHE A 480 -4.16 -34.62 -15.35
C PHE A 480 -4.31 -34.60 -13.82
N SER A 481 -5.45 -34.12 -13.32
CA SER A 481 -5.72 -33.96 -11.89
C SER A 481 -6.73 -34.99 -11.39
N THR A 482 -6.51 -35.51 -10.18
CA THR A 482 -7.54 -36.30 -9.46
C THR A 482 -8.64 -35.41 -8.88
N ARG A 483 -8.47 -34.09 -8.91
CA ARG A 483 -9.45 -33.12 -8.46
C ARG A 483 -10.48 -32.88 -9.57
N PRO A 484 -11.80 -33.01 -9.29
CA PRO A 484 -12.82 -32.87 -10.33
C PRO A 484 -13.23 -31.43 -10.63
N HIS A 485 -12.92 -30.48 -9.73
CA HIS A 485 -13.45 -29.11 -9.79
C HIS A 485 -12.50 -28.08 -9.15
N MET A 486 -12.53 -26.87 -9.69
CA MET A 486 -11.78 -25.71 -9.22
C MET A 486 -12.66 -24.45 -9.21
N PHE A 487 -12.47 -23.57 -8.22
CA PHE A 487 -13.01 -22.20 -8.27
C PHE A 487 -11.99 -21.25 -8.88
N GLN A 488 -12.42 -20.24 -9.64
CA GLN A 488 -11.54 -19.18 -10.12
C GLN A 488 -12.07 -17.81 -9.68
N ASN A 489 -11.31 -17.07 -8.88
CA ASN A 489 -11.67 -15.68 -8.58
C ASN A 489 -11.35 -14.78 -9.77
N LEU A 490 -12.30 -13.93 -10.15
CA LEU A 490 -12.19 -12.99 -11.26
C LEU A 490 -12.83 -11.65 -10.87
N GLY A 491 -12.17 -10.52 -11.12
CA GLY A 491 -12.76 -9.20 -10.92
C GLY A 491 -13.62 -8.77 -12.11
N ASP A 492 -14.62 -7.92 -11.89
CA ASP A 492 -15.40 -7.27 -12.95
C ASP A 492 -14.54 -6.51 -13.97
N GLY A 493 -13.50 -5.79 -13.52
CA GLY A 493 -12.54 -5.13 -14.39
C GLY A 493 -11.77 -6.12 -15.29
N THR A 494 -11.36 -7.26 -14.74
CA THR A 494 -10.68 -8.31 -15.53
C THR A 494 -11.64 -8.99 -16.50
N TYR A 495 -12.88 -9.25 -16.07
CA TYR A 495 -13.92 -9.78 -16.94
C TYR A 495 -14.11 -8.89 -18.17
N ASN A 496 -14.22 -7.58 -17.97
CA ASN A 496 -14.36 -6.60 -19.05
C ASN A 496 -13.13 -6.53 -19.97
N HIS A 497 -11.93 -6.58 -19.39
CA HIS A 497 -10.66 -6.48 -20.13
C HIS A 497 -10.41 -7.66 -21.08
N SER A 498 -10.50 -8.90 -20.58
CA SER A 498 -10.25 -10.12 -21.37
C SER A 498 -10.74 -11.41 -20.72
N GLY A 499 -11.21 -11.39 -19.47
CA GLY A 499 -11.64 -12.58 -18.74
C GLY A 499 -12.86 -13.28 -19.34
N SER A 500 -13.68 -12.57 -20.10
CA SER A 500 -14.77 -13.17 -20.90
C SER A 500 -14.25 -14.20 -21.91
N LEU A 501 -13.07 -13.98 -22.50
CA LEU A 501 -12.43 -14.93 -23.43
C LEU A 501 -11.95 -16.18 -22.71
N ALA A 502 -11.45 -16.06 -21.47
CA ALA A 502 -11.07 -17.22 -20.66
C ALA A 502 -12.27 -18.11 -20.34
N ILE A 503 -13.41 -17.50 -19.97
CA ILE A 503 -14.67 -18.22 -19.73
C ILE A 503 -15.13 -18.94 -20.99
N ARG A 504 -15.14 -18.25 -22.14
CA ARG A 504 -15.47 -18.85 -23.45
C ARG A 504 -14.56 -20.05 -23.76
N SER A 505 -13.25 -19.93 -23.51
CA SER A 505 -12.28 -21.01 -23.70
C SER A 505 -12.57 -22.22 -22.79
N ALA A 506 -12.86 -22.00 -21.51
CA ALA A 506 -13.23 -23.07 -20.59
C ALA A 506 -14.55 -23.77 -20.97
N VAL A 507 -15.52 -23.03 -21.50
CA VAL A 507 -16.77 -23.60 -22.03
C VAL A 507 -16.48 -24.47 -23.25
N ALA A 508 -15.69 -23.97 -24.20
CA ALA A 508 -15.29 -24.72 -25.39
C ALA A 508 -14.55 -26.02 -25.04
N ALA A 509 -13.73 -25.99 -23.98
CA ALA A 509 -13.02 -27.16 -23.46
C ALA A 509 -13.87 -28.10 -22.59
N GLY A 510 -15.12 -27.74 -22.27
CA GLY A 510 -16.00 -28.55 -21.40
C GLY A 510 -15.47 -28.74 -19.98
N THR A 511 -14.68 -27.77 -19.47
CA THR A 511 -13.98 -27.90 -18.17
C THR A 511 -14.93 -27.72 -16.99
N ASN A 512 -14.79 -28.55 -15.95
CA ASN A 512 -15.51 -28.40 -14.68
C ASN A 512 -14.85 -27.31 -13.81
N ILE A 513 -15.41 -26.10 -13.84
CA ILE A 513 -14.87 -24.93 -13.14
C ILE A 513 -15.98 -23.95 -12.78
N THR A 514 -15.88 -23.33 -11.60
CA THR A 514 -16.77 -22.22 -11.22
C THR A 514 -16.01 -20.89 -11.22
N TYR A 515 -16.39 -19.98 -12.12
CA TYR A 515 -15.89 -18.61 -12.12
C TYR A 515 -16.65 -17.76 -11.10
N LYS A 516 -15.92 -17.17 -10.17
CA LYS A 516 -16.44 -16.25 -9.15
C LYS A 516 -16.12 -14.83 -9.62
N ILE A 517 -17.07 -14.20 -10.29
CA ILE A 517 -16.96 -12.83 -10.80
C ILE A 517 -17.36 -11.86 -9.68
N LEU A 518 -16.42 -11.15 -9.11
CA LEU A 518 -16.71 -10.17 -8.07
C LEU A 518 -16.97 -8.81 -8.72
N PHE A 519 -18.24 -8.41 -8.68
CA PHE A 519 -18.71 -7.12 -9.16
C PHE A 519 -18.71 -6.11 -8.02
N ASN A 520 -17.80 -5.15 -8.07
CA ASN A 520 -17.59 -4.17 -7.01
C ASN A 520 -17.77 -2.72 -7.50
N ASP A 521 -18.15 -2.53 -8.77
CA ASP A 521 -18.48 -1.24 -9.40
C ASP A 521 -17.31 -0.23 -9.42
N ALA A 522 -16.08 -0.73 -9.23
CA ALA A 522 -14.87 0.08 -9.31
C ALA A 522 -13.64 -0.81 -9.52
N VAL A 523 -12.78 -0.47 -10.48
CA VAL A 523 -11.52 -1.18 -10.68
C VAL A 523 -10.65 -0.99 -9.43
N ALA A 524 -10.68 -2.01 -8.57
CA ALA A 524 -10.08 -1.92 -7.25
C ALA A 524 -8.57 -1.67 -7.38
N MET A 525 -7.98 -0.99 -6.39
CA MET A 525 -6.57 -0.60 -6.39
C MET A 525 -6.12 0.45 -7.41
N THR A 526 -7.03 0.99 -8.24
CA THR A 526 -6.73 2.10 -9.19
C THR A 526 -7.16 3.47 -8.65
N GLY A 527 -7.60 3.53 -7.40
CA GLY A 527 -8.13 4.74 -6.79
C GLY A 527 -9.61 4.98 -7.13
N GLY A 528 -10.38 3.93 -7.42
CA GLY A 528 -11.84 3.97 -7.58
C GLY A 528 -12.31 4.41 -8.97
N GLN A 529 -11.58 4.01 -10.02
CA GLN A 529 -11.99 4.24 -11.41
C GLN A 529 -13.14 3.29 -11.77
N THR A 530 -14.07 3.72 -12.62
CA THR A 530 -15.09 2.84 -13.19
C THR A 530 -14.47 1.91 -14.25
N HIS A 531 -15.12 0.79 -14.56
CA HIS A 531 -14.73 -0.03 -15.71
C HIS A 531 -14.95 0.72 -17.03
N ASP A 532 -14.14 0.39 -18.04
CA ASP A 532 -14.23 1.01 -19.37
C ASP A 532 -15.52 0.60 -20.09
N GLY A 533 -16.06 1.51 -20.90
CA GLY A 533 -17.27 1.27 -21.68
C GLY A 533 -18.60 1.46 -20.93
N GLY A 534 -18.61 1.74 -19.63
CA GLY A 534 -19.74 2.36 -18.91
C GLY A 534 -21.06 1.56 -18.75
N HIS A 535 -21.19 0.37 -19.33
CA HIS A 535 -22.48 -0.37 -19.40
C HIS A 535 -22.50 -1.73 -18.67
N LEU A 536 -21.38 -2.16 -18.08
CA LEU A 536 -21.32 -3.44 -17.39
C LEU A 536 -22.12 -3.43 -16.08
N THR A 537 -23.03 -4.39 -15.92
CA THR A 537 -23.80 -4.64 -14.70
C THR A 537 -23.84 -6.16 -14.44
N PRO A 538 -24.18 -6.61 -13.22
CA PRO A 538 -24.35 -8.05 -12.94
C PRO A 538 -25.33 -8.75 -13.89
N ALA A 539 -26.43 -8.08 -14.26
CA ALA A 539 -27.41 -8.62 -15.20
C ALA A 539 -26.83 -8.77 -16.63
N VAL A 540 -26.04 -7.79 -17.08
CA VAL A 540 -25.35 -7.86 -18.39
C VAL A 540 -24.32 -8.98 -18.40
N ILE A 541 -23.51 -9.12 -17.34
CA ILE A 541 -22.55 -10.22 -17.19
C ILE A 541 -23.28 -11.56 -17.25
N ALA A 542 -24.37 -11.72 -16.48
CA ALA A 542 -25.16 -12.95 -16.47
C ALA A 542 -25.72 -13.29 -17.85
N ALA A 543 -26.23 -12.30 -18.60
CA ALA A 543 -26.72 -12.50 -19.96
C ALA A 543 -25.60 -12.92 -20.93
N GLN A 544 -24.44 -12.28 -20.85
CA GLN A 544 -23.27 -12.59 -21.68
C GLN A 544 -22.78 -14.02 -21.43
N VAL A 545 -22.48 -14.39 -20.18
CA VAL A 545 -21.94 -15.72 -19.88
C VAL A 545 -22.94 -16.86 -20.18
N ARG A 546 -24.25 -16.59 -20.07
CA ARG A 546 -25.28 -17.54 -20.53
C ARG A 546 -25.23 -17.72 -22.04
N ALA A 547 -25.10 -16.64 -22.80
CA ALA A 547 -24.98 -16.70 -24.26
C ALA A 547 -23.72 -17.47 -24.70
N GLU A 548 -22.66 -17.46 -23.89
CA GLU A 548 -21.45 -18.26 -24.13
C GLU A 548 -21.63 -19.76 -23.86
N GLY A 549 -22.69 -20.18 -23.16
CA GLY A 549 -22.99 -21.60 -22.89
C GLY A 549 -22.65 -22.09 -21.47
N VAL A 550 -22.46 -21.18 -20.50
CA VAL A 550 -22.34 -21.53 -19.07
C VAL A 550 -23.58 -22.27 -18.58
N LYS A 551 -23.38 -23.33 -17.79
CA LYS A 551 -24.45 -24.26 -17.38
C LYS A 551 -25.36 -23.69 -16.30
N GLU A 552 -24.81 -22.90 -15.39
CA GLU A 552 -25.55 -22.33 -14.28
C GLU A 552 -24.93 -21.00 -13.85
N VAL A 553 -25.79 -20.01 -13.58
CA VAL A 553 -25.38 -18.67 -13.13
C VAL A 553 -26.15 -18.29 -11.87
N ALA A 554 -25.43 -17.82 -10.85
CA ALA A 554 -26.00 -17.30 -9.61
C ALA A 554 -25.47 -15.89 -9.32
N ILE A 555 -26.35 -14.98 -8.93
CA ILE A 555 -25.99 -13.67 -8.39
C ILE A 555 -26.10 -13.75 -6.87
N VAL A 556 -25.02 -13.38 -6.17
CA VAL A 556 -24.94 -13.35 -4.71
C VAL A 556 -24.73 -11.90 -4.26
N THR A 557 -25.60 -11.37 -3.41
CA THR A 557 -25.55 -9.95 -2.98
C THR A 557 -26.05 -9.74 -1.54
N ASP A 558 -25.69 -8.62 -0.90
CA ASP A 558 -26.29 -8.19 0.38
C ASP A 558 -27.66 -7.49 0.23
N GLU A 559 -28.11 -7.26 -1.00
CA GLU A 559 -29.39 -6.59 -1.31
C GLU A 559 -30.19 -7.35 -2.39
N PRO A 560 -30.61 -8.63 -2.19
CA PRO A 560 -31.30 -9.43 -3.20
C PRO A 560 -32.55 -8.77 -3.78
N GLU A 561 -33.25 -7.99 -2.96
CA GLU A 561 -34.48 -7.28 -3.31
C GLU A 561 -34.31 -6.30 -4.50
N LYS A 562 -33.09 -5.79 -4.75
CA LYS A 562 -32.83 -4.88 -5.87
C LYS A 562 -33.01 -5.54 -7.25
N TYR A 563 -32.97 -6.88 -7.30
CA TYR A 563 -33.19 -7.66 -8.51
C TYR A 563 -34.65 -8.00 -8.75
N GLY A 564 -35.56 -7.71 -7.83
CA GLY A 564 -36.99 -8.01 -7.98
C GLY A 564 -37.69 -7.29 -9.14
N ARG A 565 -37.05 -6.26 -9.72
CA ARG A 565 -37.54 -5.50 -10.89
C ARG A 565 -36.65 -5.65 -12.13
N VAL A 566 -35.62 -6.49 -12.07
CA VAL A 566 -34.68 -6.74 -13.17
C VAL A 566 -35.07 -8.05 -13.84
N THR A 567 -35.25 -8.04 -15.16
CA THR A 567 -35.51 -9.27 -15.90
C THR A 567 -34.26 -10.14 -15.92
N LEU A 568 -34.31 -11.29 -15.23
CA LEU A 568 -33.27 -12.30 -15.20
C LEU A 568 -33.85 -13.63 -15.70
N HIS A 569 -33.19 -14.27 -16.66
CA HIS A 569 -33.61 -15.56 -17.21
C HIS A 569 -32.64 -16.64 -16.76
N ASP A 570 -33.13 -17.70 -16.12
CA ASP A 570 -32.33 -18.84 -15.64
C ASP A 570 -31.11 -18.43 -14.77
N VAL A 571 -31.30 -17.42 -13.91
CA VAL A 571 -30.29 -16.95 -12.96
C VAL A 571 -30.91 -16.94 -11.57
N THR A 572 -30.24 -17.53 -10.58
CA THR A 572 -30.68 -17.40 -9.18
C THR A 572 -30.14 -16.12 -8.56
N VAL A 573 -30.90 -15.53 -7.64
CA VAL A 573 -30.45 -14.39 -6.83
C VAL A 573 -30.53 -14.79 -5.37
N ASP A 574 -29.36 -14.87 -4.74
CA ASP A 574 -29.18 -15.40 -3.40
C ASP A 574 -28.57 -14.33 -2.48
N HIS A 575 -28.90 -14.38 -1.19
CA HIS A 575 -28.27 -13.48 -0.22
C HIS A 575 -26.83 -13.92 0.05
N ARG A 576 -25.92 -12.98 0.32
CA ARG A 576 -24.49 -13.27 0.58
C ARG A 576 -24.23 -14.21 1.76
N ASP A 577 -25.20 -14.40 2.64
CA ASP A 577 -25.08 -15.34 3.76
C ASP A 577 -25.26 -16.80 3.32
N ASP A 578 -25.84 -17.04 2.14
CA ASP A 578 -26.05 -18.36 1.53
C ASP A 578 -24.92 -18.75 0.57
N ILE A 579 -23.84 -17.95 0.51
CA ILE A 579 -22.73 -18.12 -0.45
C ILE A 579 -22.09 -19.51 -0.42
N MET A 580 -22.05 -20.18 0.73
CA MET A 580 -21.45 -21.52 0.82
C MET A 580 -22.32 -22.58 0.16
N ASP A 581 -23.64 -22.48 0.28
CA ASP A 581 -24.58 -23.42 -0.33
C ASP A 581 -24.65 -23.19 -1.84
N VAL A 582 -24.63 -21.92 -2.27
CA VAL A 582 -24.50 -21.56 -3.69
C VAL A 582 -23.20 -22.13 -4.28
N GLN A 583 -22.05 -21.93 -3.61
CA GLN A 583 -20.77 -22.47 -4.09
C GLN A 583 -20.77 -23.99 -4.18
N LYS A 584 -21.33 -24.71 -3.20
CA LYS A 584 -21.43 -26.19 -3.25
C LYS A 584 -22.30 -26.66 -4.41
N ARG A 585 -23.46 -26.02 -4.64
CA ARG A 585 -24.33 -26.32 -5.78
C ARG A 585 -23.60 -26.12 -7.10
N LEU A 586 -22.99 -24.95 -7.31
CA LEU A 586 -22.28 -24.63 -8.55
C LEU A 586 -21.07 -25.54 -8.82
N ALA A 587 -20.40 -26.01 -7.76
CA ALA A 587 -19.30 -26.96 -7.87
C ALA A 587 -19.73 -28.40 -8.19
N ALA A 588 -20.97 -28.77 -7.83
CA ALA A 588 -21.54 -30.08 -8.14
C ALA A 588 -22.08 -30.17 -9.57
N THR A 589 -22.42 -29.04 -10.19
CA THR A 589 -22.89 -28.96 -11.57
C THR A 589 -21.74 -29.18 -12.57
N PRO A 590 -21.78 -30.24 -13.41
CA PRO A 590 -20.74 -30.47 -14.43
C PRO A 590 -20.69 -29.36 -15.48
N GLY A 591 -19.49 -29.06 -15.98
CA GLY A 591 -19.20 -27.98 -16.91
C GLY A 591 -18.83 -26.66 -16.22
N VAL A 592 -18.88 -25.58 -16.99
CA VAL A 592 -18.57 -24.23 -16.49
C VAL A 592 -19.80 -23.65 -15.79
N THR A 593 -19.61 -23.16 -14.57
CA THR A 593 -20.61 -22.39 -13.81
C THR A 593 -20.08 -21.01 -13.41
N VAL A 594 -20.96 -20.05 -13.16
CA VAL A 594 -20.59 -18.68 -12.81
C VAL A 594 -21.34 -18.21 -11.56
N MET A 595 -20.61 -17.66 -10.59
CA MET A 595 -21.15 -16.92 -9.46
C MET A 595 -20.76 -15.45 -9.57
N ILE A 596 -21.74 -14.56 -9.71
CA ILE A 596 -21.52 -13.11 -9.71
C ILE A 596 -21.75 -12.59 -8.29
N TYR A 597 -20.68 -12.21 -7.60
CA TYR A 597 -20.77 -11.64 -6.26
C TYR A 597 -20.86 -10.12 -6.35
N ASP A 598 -22.06 -9.57 -6.20
CA ASP A 598 -22.37 -8.15 -6.38
C ASP A 598 -22.38 -7.41 -5.04
N GLN A 599 -21.30 -6.66 -4.80
CA GLN A 599 -21.15 -5.79 -3.65
C GLN A 599 -20.10 -4.70 -3.89
N THR A 600 -20.49 -3.42 -3.80
CA THR A 600 -19.59 -2.28 -4.05
C THR A 600 -18.34 -2.29 -3.18
N CYS A 601 -17.20 -1.91 -3.76
CA CYS A 601 -15.92 -1.77 -3.09
C CYS A 601 -16.00 -0.91 -1.82
N ALA A 602 -15.48 -1.42 -0.69
CA ALA A 602 -15.57 -0.75 0.61
C ALA A 602 -14.90 0.64 0.65
N SER A 603 -13.77 0.78 -0.05
CA SER A 603 -13.08 2.08 -0.16
C SER A 603 -13.90 3.10 -0.95
N GLU A 604 -14.60 2.65 -1.98
CA GLU A 604 -15.45 3.51 -2.81
C GLU A 604 -16.76 3.86 -2.09
N LYS A 605 -17.39 2.91 -1.38
CA LYS A 605 -18.51 3.18 -0.46
C LYS A 605 -18.17 4.33 0.49
N ARG A 606 -16.99 4.30 1.13
CA ARG A 606 -16.54 5.38 2.04
C ARG A 606 -16.40 6.72 1.32
N ARG A 607 -15.80 6.74 0.13
CA ARG A 607 -15.59 7.97 -0.65
C ARG A 607 -16.92 8.60 -1.09
N ARG A 608 -17.83 7.79 -1.65
CA ARG A 608 -19.14 8.27 -2.10
C ARG A 608 -20.00 8.75 -0.93
N ARG A 609 -19.97 8.09 0.24
CA ARG A 609 -20.63 8.57 1.47
C ARG A 609 -20.12 9.93 1.92
N LYS A 610 -18.79 10.15 1.91
CA LYS A 610 -18.22 11.48 2.23
C LYS A 610 -18.69 12.58 1.26
N ARG A 611 -19.03 12.23 0.01
CA ARG A 611 -19.57 13.15 -1.00
C ARG A 611 -21.10 13.21 -1.05
N GLY A 612 -21.80 12.49 -0.18
CA GLY A 612 -23.27 12.39 -0.21
C GLY A 612 -23.85 11.58 -1.37
N ALA A 613 -23.02 10.83 -2.11
CA ALA A 613 -23.40 10.09 -3.31
C ALA A 613 -23.68 8.58 -3.07
N PHE A 614 -23.79 8.14 -1.81
CA PHE A 614 -24.08 6.75 -1.48
C PHE A 614 -24.81 6.68 -0.12
N PRO A 615 -25.76 5.74 0.07
CA PRO A 615 -26.47 5.60 1.34
C PRO A 615 -25.52 5.40 2.52
N ASP A 616 -25.68 6.23 3.55
CA ASP A 616 -24.98 6.05 4.81
C ASP A 616 -25.93 5.47 5.86
N PRO A 617 -25.77 4.20 6.27
CA PRO A 617 -26.64 3.61 7.29
C PRO A 617 -26.58 4.43 8.58
N ASP A 618 -27.76 4.82 9.08
CA ASP A 618 -27.94 5.55 10.35
C ASP A 618 -27.82 4.59 11.56
N LYS A 619 -26.87 3.66 11.50
CA LYS A 619 -26.57 2.71 12.57
C LYS A 619 -25.07 2.44 12.66
N ARG A 620 -24.57 2.33 13.89
CA ARG A 620 -23.17 2.05 14.24
C ARG A 620 -23.11 0.87 15.19
N VAL A 621 -22.01 0.12 15.18
CA VAL A 621 -21.79 -0.98 16.13
C VAL A 621 -20.76 -0.54 17.15
N VAL A 622 -21.05 -0.86 18.41
CA VAL A 622 -20.19 -0.62 19.57
C VAL A 622 -19.97 -1.95 20.28
N ILE A 623 -18.78 -2.11 20.84
CA ILE A 623 -18.45 -3.22 21.72
C ILE A 623 -18.43 -2.69 23.15
N ASN A 624 -19.29 -3.21 24.02
CA ASN A 624 -19.16 -2.99 25.46
C ASN A 624 -17.86 -3.63 25.93
N GLU A 625 -16.87 -2.81 26.28
CA GLU A 625 -15.52 -3.26 26.61
C GLU A 625 -15.48 -4.11 27.87
N ARG A 626 -16.36 -3.83 28.83
CA ARG A 626 -16.48 -4.60 30.06
C ARG A 626 -17.11 -5.96 29.82
N VAL A 627 -18.03 -6.09 28.86
CA VAL A 627 -18.59 -7.39 28.44
C VAL A 627 -17.61 -8.14 27.53
N CYS A 628 -16.84 -7.47 26.67
CA CYS A 628 -15.90 -8.13 25.77
C CYS A 628 -14.90 -9.05 26.51
N GLU A 629 -14.67 -10.25 25.99
CA GLU A 629 -13.66 -11.19 26.51
C GLU A 629 -12.33 -11.14 25.73
N GLY A 630 -12.24 -10.28 24.71
CA GLY A 630 -11.01 -10.17 23.90
C GLY A 630 -10.74 -11.37 22.97
N CYS A 631 -11.67 -12.34 22.86
CA CYS A 631 -11.48 -13.61 22.14
C CYS A 631 -11.20 -13.52 20.63
N GLY A 632 -11.43 -12.37 19.99
CA GLY A 632 -11.12 -12.17 18.58
C GLY A 632 -12.01 -12.87 17.55
N ASP A 633 -13.04 -13.64 17.93
CA ASP A 633 -13.93 -14.31 16.96
C ASP A 633 -14.60 -13.30 16.01
N CYS A 634 -14.89 -12.08 16.46
CA CYS A 634 -15.35 -11.02 15.57
C CYS A 634 -14.34 -10.63 14.48
N GLY A 635 -13.03 -10.68 14.77
CA GLY A 635 -11.95 -10.50 13.81
C GLY A 635 -11.85 -11.66 12.83
N VAL A 636 -11.97 -12.91 13.32
CA VAL A 636 -11.98 -14.12 12.48
C VAL A 636 -13.16 -14.13 11.52
N GLN A 637 -14.38 -13.85 11.99
CA GLN A 637 -15.59 -13.90 11.15
C GLN A 637 -15.65 -12.76 10.12
N SER A 638 -15.10 -11.58 10.44
CA SER A 638 -15.22 -10.39 9.57
C SER A 638 -13.95 -10.08 8.77
N ASN A 639 -12.80 -10.58 9.19
CA ASN A 639 -11.48 -10.24 8.63
C ASN A 639 -11.29 -8.70 8.55
N CYS A 640 -11.77 -7.97 9.58
CA CYS A 640 -11.95 -6.53 9.54
C CYS A 640 -10.93 -5.77 10.42
N VAL A 641 -10.16 -4.90 9.76
CA VAL A 641 -9.14 -4.05 10.42
C VAL A 641 -9.71 -2.88 11.24
N ALA A 642 -11.03 -2.63 11.21
CA ALA A 642 -11.66 -1.62 12.08
C ALA A 642 -11.87 -2.13 13.52
N ILE A 643 -11.71 -3.43 13.77
CA ILE A 643 -11.79 -4.01 15.12
C ILE A 643 -10.42 -3.86 15.76
N GLN A 644 -10.23 -2.86 16.61
CA GLN A 644 -8.93 -2.58 17.23
C GLN A 644 -8.86 -3.17 18.64
N PRO A 645 -7.66 -3.58 19.12
CA PRO A 645 -7.48 -3.89 20.53
C PRO A 645 -7.64 -2.63 21.39
N VAL A 646 -8.02 -2.81 22.65
CA VAL A 646 -8.02 -1.76 23.68
C VAL A 646 -7.58 -2.36 25.00
N GLU A 647 -6.58 -1.75 25.64
CA GLU A 647 -6.11 -2.19 26.95
C GLU A 647 -7.05 -1.67 28.05
N THR A 648 -7.38 -2.53 29.00
CA THR A 648 -8.29 -2.24 30.11
C THR A 648 -7.76 -2.83 31.41
N ALA A 649 -8.26 -2.37 32.55
CA ALA A 649 -7.94 -2.95 33.87
C ALA A 649 -8.25 -4.46 33.94
N PHE A 650 -9.17 -4.94 33.09
CA PHE A 650 -9.62 -6.33 33.01
C PHE A 650 -8.98 -7.11 31.85
N GLY A 651 -7.82 -6.65 31.37
CA GLY A 651 -7.06 -7.23 30.26
C GLY A 651 -7.45 -6.66 28.89
N ARG A 652 -6.79 -7.16 27.84
CA ARG A 652 -6.97 -6.71 26.46
C ARG A 652 -8.35 -7.04 25.90
N LYS A 653 -9.10 -6.01 25.47
CA LYS A 653 -10.45 -6.11 24.90
C LYS A 653 -10.46 -5.66 23.43
N ARG A 654 -11.65 -5.61 22.82
CA ARG A 654 -11.85 -5.13 21.45
C ARG A 654 -12.75 -3.90 21.45
N GLN A 655 -12.46 -2.97 20.55
CA GLN A 655 -13.29 -1.81 20.23
C GLN A 655 -13.47 -1.73 18.71
N ILE A 656 -14.49 -0.99 18.26
CA ILE A 656 -14.65 -0.65 16.84
C ILE A 656 -14.21 0.79 16.66
N ASP A 657 -13.17 0.98 15.87
CA ASP A 657 -12.76 2.31 15.44
C ASP A 657 -13.81 2.90 14.47
N GLN A 658 -14.54 3.91 14.97
CA GLN A 658 -15.63 4.55 14.26
C GLN A 658 -15.16 5.41 13.07
N SER A 659 -13.87 5.76 13.01
CA SER A 659 -13.27 6.57 11.95
C SER A 659 -12.93 5.74 10.70
N THR A 660 -12.60 4.46 10.89
CA THR A 660 -12.21 3.52 9.83
C THR A 660 -13.32 2.53 9.44
N CYS A 661 -14.33 2.33 10.30
CA CYS A 661 -15.45 1.42 10.04
C CYS A 661 -16.27 1.81 8.80
N ASN A 662 -16.44 0.86 7.86
CA ASN A 662 -17.24 1.02 6.64
C ASN A 662 -18.69 0.52 6.77
N LYS A 663 -19.16 0.20 7.99
CA LYS A 663 -20.56 -0.17 8.27
C LYS A 663 -21.08 -1.36 7.43
N ASP A 664 -20.27 -2.41 7.25
CA ASP A 664 -20.72 -3.65 6.59
C ASP A 664 -21.40 -4.65 7.55
N PHE A 665 -21.18 -4.45 8.85
CA PHE A 665 -21.76 -5.18 9.98
C PHE A 665 -21.39 -6.67 10.10
N SER A 666 -20.48 -7.21 9.31
CA SER A 666 -20.06 -8.62 9.41
C SER A 666 -19.37 -8.95 10.73
N CYS A 667 -18.87 -7.96 11.48
CA CYS A 667 -18.37 -8.16 12.84
C CYS A 667 -19.45 -8.74 13.78
N LEU A 668 -20.74 -8.50 13.48
CA LEU A 668 -21.87 -9.08 14.20
C LEU A 668 -22.00 -10.59 13.95
N LYS A 669 -21.30 -11.20 13.00
CA LYS A 669 -21.25 -12.66 12.87
C LYS A 669 -20.44 -13.32 14.00
N GLY A 670 -19.60 -12.54 14.70
CA GLY A 670 -18.90 -13.01 15.89
C GLY A 670 -19.87 -13.38 17.02
N PHE A 671 -19.59 -14.52 17.66
CA PHE A 671 -20.37 -15.04 18.80
C PHE A 671 -19.97 -14.31 20.09
N CYS A 672 -20.53 -13.11 20.28
CA CYS A 672 -20.22 -12.26 21.42
C CYS A 672 -21.44 -11.42 21.84
N PRO A 673 -21.86 -11.42 23.12
CA PRO A 673 -22.96 -10.61 23.62
C PRO A 673 -22.58 -9.14 23.85
N SER A 674 -21.30 -8.76 23.67
CA SER A 674 -20.84 -7.38 23.87
C SER A 674 -21.29 -6.41 22.78
N PHE A 675 -21.83 -6.91 21.67
CA PHE A 675 -22.19 -6.08 20.52
C PHE A 675 -23.51 -5.36 20.73
N VAL A 676 -23.48 -4.05 20.53
CA VAL A 676 -24.67 -3.18 20.53
C VAL A 676 -24.69 -2.38 19.25
N THR A 677 -25.81 -2.41 18.55
CA THR A 677 -26.09 -1.49 17.45
C THR A 677 -26.75 -0.24 18.00
N VAL A 678 -26.16 0.91 17.70
CA VAL A 678 -26.63 2.24 18.08
C VAL A 678 -27.25 2.88 16.84
N HIS A 679 -28.56 3.12 16.89
CA HIS A 679 -29.33 3.75 15.80
C HIS A 679 -29.38 5.26 15.99
N GLY A 680 -29.27 6.03 14.89
CA GLY A 680 -29.36 7.50 14.97
C GLY A 680 -28.13 8.18 15.56
N ALA A 681 -26.98 7.50 15.61
CA ALA A 681 -25.85 7.93 16.42
C ALA A 681 -24.99 9.00 15.72
N LYS A 682 -24.90 10.19 16.32
CA LYS A 682 -23.93 11.22 15.92
C LYS A 682 -22.70 11.15 16.80
N LEU A 683 -21.53 11.03 16.17
CA LEU A 683 -20.26 11.08 16.88
C LEU A 683 -20.12 12.43 17.57
N LYS A 684 -19.54 12.42 18.76
CA LYS A 684 -19.21 13.66 19.48
C LYS A 684 -18.16 14.42 18.67
N ALA A 685 -18.48 15.64 18.24
CA ALA A 685 -17.53 16.51 17.56
C ALA A 685 -16.75 17.31 18.60
N THR A 686 -15.43 17.33 18.50
CA THR A 686 -14.62 18.36 19.18
C THR A 686 -14.60 19.61 18.31
N THR A 687 -14.82 20.78 18.91
CA THR A 687 -14.49 22.04 18.23
C THR A 687 -12.99 22.08 18.00
N VAL A 688 -12.56 22.42 16.79
CA VAL A 688 -11.15 22.62 16.48
C VAL A 688 -10.62 23.67 17.45
N PRO A 689 -9.67 23.32 18.33
CA PRO A 689 -9.11 24.28 19.27
C PRO A 689 -8.42 25.40 18.51
N ASP A 690 -8.55 26.63 19.01
CA ASP A 690 -7.81 27.75 18.47
C ASP A 690 -6.31 27.54 18.74
N MET A 691 -5.51 27.66 17.68
CA MET A 691 -4.09 27.35 17.72
C MET A 691 -3.28 28.64 17.64
N PRO A 692 -2.27 28.84 18.51
CA PRO A 692 -1.48 30.05 18.50
C PRO A 692 -0.82 30.24 17.13
N GLU A 693 -0.98 31.44 16.55
CA GLU A 693 -0.35 31.81 15.28
C GLU A 693 1.11 32.22 15.49
N ASP A 694 1.42 32.89 16.60
CA ASP A 694 2.74 33.39 16.96
C ASP A 694 3.59 32.33 17.68
N LEU A 695 3.95 31.27 16.97
CA LEU A 695 4.93 30.28 17.44
C LEU A 695 6.35 30.70 17.04
N PRO A 696 7.38 30.45 17.89
CA PRO A 696 8.75 30.82 17.56
C PRO A 696 9.22 30.10 16.30
N GLU A 697 10.01 30.78 15.47
CA GLU A 697 10.61 30.20 14.28
C GLU A 697 11.86 29.39 14.64
N PRO A 698 12.02 28.14 14.15
CA PRO A 698 13.18 27.33 14.43
C PRO A 698 14.38 27.76 13.56
N VAL A 699 15.59 27.35 13.97
CA VAL A 699 16.76 27.42 13.07
C VAL A 699 16.57 26.39 11.97
N ARG A 700 16.48 26.87 10.73
CA ARG A 700 16.31 26.02 9.55
C ARG A 700 17.65 25.50 9.06
N PRO A 701 17.73 24.26 8.54
CA PRO A 701 18.94 23.76 7.93
C PRO A 701 19.26 24.59 6.68
N GLU A 702 20.54 24.96 6.53
CA GLU A 702 21.03 25.64 5.34
C GLU A 702 21.07 24.65 4.16
N LEU A 703 20.57 25.08 3.01
CA LEU A 703 20.49 24.25 1.82
C LEU A 703 21.68 24.55 0.90
N THR A 704 22.80 23.88 1.13
CA THR A 704 24.01 23.97 0.30
C THR A 704 24.02 22.98 -0.87
N GLY A 705 23.17 21.95 -0.81
CA GLY A 705 22.98 20.93 -1.83
C GLY A 705 21.65 20.19 -1.62
N PRO A 706 21.41 19.08 -2.34
CA PRO A 706 20.18 18.31 -2.21
C PRO A 706 20.01 17.69 -0.82
N MET A 707 18.84 17.89 -0.23
CA MET A 707 18.43 17.32 1.06
C MET A 707 17.33 16.29 0.86
N GLY A 708 17.54 15.07 1.36
CA GLY A 708 16.58 13.98 1.43
C GLY A 708 15.67 14.07 2.66
N VAL A 709 14.36 14.04 2.41
CA VAL A 709 13.32 13.94 3.44
C VAL A 709 12.49 12.68 3.16
N LEU A 710 12.31 11.85 4.19
CA LEU A 710 11.54 10.61 4.10
C LEU A 710 10.28 10.69 4.96
N VAL A 711 9.10 10.49 4.37
CA VAL A 711 7.85 10.38 5.11
C VAL A 711 7.38 8.94 5.10
N THR A 712 7.16 8.36 6.28
CA THR A 712 6.72 6.97 6.40
C THR A 712 5.30 6.90 6.93
N GLY A 713 4.50 5.94 6.48
CA GLY A 713 3.18 5.75 7.04
C GLY A 713 2.36 4.68 6.34
N VAL A 714 1.04 4.85 6.39
CA VAL A 714 0.08 3.82 6.00
C VAL A 714 -0.78 4.29 4.85
N GLY A 715 -1.06 3.38 3.92
CA GLY A 715 -1.99 3.65 2.82
C GLY A 715 -3.32 4.22 3.32
N GLY A 716 -3.70 5.40 2.82
CA GLY A 716 -4.94 6.07 3.18
C GLY A 716 -4.94 6.90 4.46
N THR A 717 -3.78 7.15 5.10
CA THR A 717 -3.68 8.03 6.29
C THR A 717 -3.18 9.45 5.97
N GLY A 718 -2.79 9.75 4.73
CA GLY A 718 -2.39 11.11 4.31
C GLY A 718 -0.89 11.32 4.10
N VAL A 719 -0.08 10.25 4.04
CA VAL A 719 1.38 10.32 3.77
C VAL A 719 1.68 11.06 2.46
N VAL A 720 0.99 10.69 1.38
CA VAL A 720 1.09 11.33 0.06
C VAL A 720 0.75 12.83 0.14
N THR A 721 -0.20 13.20 0.99
CA THR A 721 -0.57 14.60 1.19
C THR A 721 0.56 15.40 1.83
N VAL A 722 1.26 14.82 2.81
CA VAL A 722 2.44 15.45 3.43
C VAL A 722 3.54 15.66 2.39
N GLY A 723 3.84 14.64 1.57
CA GLY A 723 4.82 14.75 0.48
C GLY A 723 4.48 15.84 -0.54
N ALA A 724 3.22 15.88 -0.98
CA ALA A 724 2.74 16.91 -1.90
C ALA A 724 2.80 18.33 -1.31
N VAL A 725 2.49 18.49 -0.02
CA VAL A 725 2.56 19.80 0.67
C VAL A 725 4.00 20.27 0.78
N ILE A 726 4.94 19.40 1.19
CA ILE A 726 6.36 19.75 1.28
C ILE A 726 6.93 20.12 -0.10
N GLY A 727 6.62 19.33 -1.14
CA GLY A 727 7.08 19.60 -2.51
C GLY A 727 6.52 20.92 -3.08
N MET A 728 5.24 21.20 -2.85
CA MET A 728 4.62 22.47 -3.26
C MET A 728 5.20 23.66 -2.49
N ALA A 729 5.44 23.53 -1.18
CA ALA A 729 6.05 24.57 -0.38
C ALA A 729 7.47 24.93 -0.87
N ALA A 730 8.28 23.92 -1.22
CA ALA A 730 9.58 24.12 -1.87
C ALA A 730 9.45 24.86 -3.22
N HIS A 731 8.47 24.47 -4.04
CA HIS A 731 8.20 25.14 -5.32
C HIS A 731 7.79 26.61 -5.16
N ILE A 732 6.95 26.93 -4.16
CA ILE A 732 6.55 28.31 -3.82
C ILE A 732 7.76 29.17 -3.45
N GLU A 733 8.75 28.60 -2.75
CA GLU A 733 10.00 29.29 -2.40
C GLU A 733 11.02 29.37 -3.55
N GLY A 734 10.71 28.78 -4.70
CA GLY A 734 11.59 28.76 -5.88
C GLY A 734 12.70 27.71 -5.81
N LEU A 735 12.63 26.79 -4.85
CA LEU A 735 13.58 25.70 -4.68
C LEU A 735 13.32 24.56 -5.68
N GLY A 736 14.34 23.75 -5.91
CA GLY A 736 14.21 22.44 -6.54
C GLY A 736 13.45 21.49 -5.64
N ALA A 737 12.49 20.76 -6.20
CA ALA A 737 11.69 19.79 -5.47
C ALA A 737 11.45 18.56 -6.34
N GLY A 738 11.73 17.39 -5.79
CA GLY A 738 11.37 16.08 -6.34
C GLY A 738 10.64 15.27 -5.27
N VAL A 739 9.50 14.70 -5.61
CA VAL A 739 8.69 13.87 -4.69
C VAL A 739 8.31 12.58 -5.39
N ILE A 740 8.47 11.44 -4.74
CA ILE A 740 7.92 10.16 -5.21
C ILE A 740 7.26 9.38 -4.08
N ASP A 741 6.03 8.98 -4.33
CA ASP A 741 5.22 8.22 -3.39
C ASP A 741 5.25 6.72 -3.72
N MET A 742 5.83 5.94 -2.83
CA MET A 742 5.91 4.50 -2.96
C MET A 742 4.83 3.85 -2.10
N ALA A 743 3.69 3.53 -2.72
CA ALA A 743 2.71 2.63 -2.15
C ALA A 743 2.97 1.18 -2.60
N GLY A 744 2.89 0.22 -1.68
CA GLY A 744 2.84 -1.21 -2.03
C GLY A 744 1.49 -1.64 -2.60
N LEU A 745 1.33 -2.94 -2.82
CA LEU A 745 0.11 -3.54 -3.40
C LEU A 745 -1.21 -3.09 -2.73
N ALA A 746 -1.23 -2.93 -1.40
CA ALA A 746 -2.43 -2.50 -0.69
C ALA A 746 -2.55 -0.97 -0.64
N GLN A 747 -3.58 -0.42 -1.30
CA GLN A 747 -3.91 1.01 -1.21
C GLN A 747 -4.23 1.50 0.22
N LYS A 748 -4.70 0.60 1.09
CA LYS A 748 -4.95 0.89 2.50
C LYS A 748 -4.40 -0.21 3.39
N GLY A 749 -3.83 0.17 4.53
CA GLY A 749 -3.25 -0.77 5.49
C GLY A 749 -1.87 -1.32 5.11
N GLY A 750 -1.40 -1.09 3.86
CA GLY A 750 -0.01 -1.33 3.45
C GLY A 750 0.93 -0.21 3.89
N ALA A 751 2.23 -0.50 3.88
CA ALA A 751 3.27 0.50 4.09
C ALA A 751 3.35 1.48 2.90
N VAL A 752 3.58 2.76 3.19
CA VAL A 752 3.82 3.82 2.22
C VAL A 752 5.05 4.60 2.63
N LEU A 753 5.91 4.90 1.66
CA LEU A 753 7.10 5.74 1.80
C LEU A 753 7.00 6.88 0.79
N SER A 754 7.07 8.13 1.23
CA SER A 754 7.26 9.29 0.35
C SER A 754 8.72 9.72 0.44
N HIS A 755 9.43 9.65 -0.68
CA HIS A 755 10.80 10.15 -0.80
C HIS A 755 10.72 11.56 -1.39
N ILE A 756 11.39 12.51 -0.74
CA ILE A 756 11.38 13.92 -1.12
C ILE A 756 12.83 14.39 -1.18
N LYS A 757 13.18 15.10 -2.25
CA LYS A 757 14.46 15.79 -2.40
C LYS A 757 14.19 17.27 -2.60
N ILE A 758 14.82 18.10 -1.78
CA ILE A 758 14.75 19.56 -1.86
C ILE A 758 16.16 20.05 -2.16
N ALA A 759 16.32 20.92 -3.16
CA ALA A 759 17.63 21.44 -3.55
C ALA A 759 17.54 22.95 -3.86
N PRO A 760 18.67 23.69 -3.90
CA PRO A 760 18.66 25.12 -4.18
C PRO A 760 17.99 25.47 -5.52
N LYS A 761 18.23 24.66 -6.56
CA LYS A 761 17.59 24.79 -7.87
C LYS A 761 16.97 23.48 -8.36
N PRO A 762 15.98 23.52 -9.27
CA PRO A 762 15.39 22.31 -9.85
C PRO A 762 16.39 21.36 -10.51
N GLU A 763 17.38 21.90 -11.23
CA GLU A 763 18.43 21.12 -11.90
C GLU A 763 19.37 20.38 -10.94
N ASP A 764 19.43 20.79 -9.66
CA ASP A 764 20.25 20.14 -8.63
C ASP A 764 19.59 18.86 -8.08
N VAL A 765 18.32 18.61 -8.40
CA VAL A 765 17.62 17.38 -8.00
C VAL A 765 17.99 16.25 -8.98
N THR A 766 19.15 15.63 -8.74
CA THR A 766 19.71 14.54 -9.55
C THR A 766 18.95 13.24 -9.38
N THR A 767 18.53 12.88 -8.18
CA THR A 767 17.69 11.70 -7.91
C THR A 767 16.49 12.06 -7.05
N ILE A 768 15.43 11.27 -7.16
CA ILE A 768 14.19 11.46 -6.38
C ILE A 768 14.09 10.51 -5.18
N ARG A 769 14.85 9.41 -5.20
CA ARG A 769 14.83 8.43 -4.12
C ARG A 769 15.84 8.83 -3.07
N VAL A 770 15.37 8.93 -1.84
CA VAL A 770 16.25 9.01 -0.67
C VAL A 770 16.90 7.65 -0.45
N GLY A 771 18.21 7.60 -0.69
CA GLY A 771 19.03 6.39 -0.58
C GLY A 771 19.45 6.07 0.86
N PRO A 772 20.23 5.01 1.04
CA PRO A 772 20.90 4.74 2.31
C PRO A 772 21.77 5.94 2.71
N GLY A 773 21.75 6.33 4.00
CA GLY A 773 22.54 7.44 4.54
C GLY A 773 22.19 8.85 4.05
N ASP A 774 21.13 9.00 3.25
CA ASP A 774 20.82 10.23 2.51
C ASP A 774 19.64 11.01 3.12
N ALA A 775 18.89 10.42 4.05
CA ALA A 775 17.79 11.10 4.72
C ALA A 775 18.32 12.00 5.84
N GLN A 776 18.30 13.31 5.66
CA GLN A 776 18.56 14.27 6.74
C GLN A 776 17.31 14.54 7.60
N ALA A 777 16.12 14.18 7.11
CA ALA A 777 14.90 14.22 7.90
C ALA A 777 14.00 13.00 7.69
N VAL A 778 13.45 12.45 8.77
CA VAL A 778 12.44 11.36 8.71
C VAL A 778 11.19 11.73 9.48
N LEU A 779 10.05 11.77 8.79
CA LEU A 779 8.72 11.97 9.35
C LEU A 779 8.02 10.61 9.47
N GLY A 780 8.21 9.95 10.61
CA GLY A 780 7.64 8.66 10.94
C GLY A 780 6.17 8.72 11.34
N CYS A 781 5.24 8.79 10.39
CA CYS A 781 3.80 8.84 10.70
C CYS A 781 3.23 7.47 11.17
N ASP A 782 3.94 6.37 10.91
CA ASP A 782 3.68 5.03 11.43
C ASP A 782 4.96 4.41 11.98
N ILE A 783 4.91 3.95 13.23
CA ILE A 783 6.07 3.41 13.93
C ILE A 783 6.59 2.11 13.30
N ALA A 784 5.72 1.24 12.79
CA ALA A 784 6.14 -0.03 12.22
C ALA A 784 6.88 0.18 10.89
N VAL A 785 6.42 1.12 10.06
CA VAL A 785 7.12 1.48 8.81
C VAL A 785 8.42 2.23 9.11
N ALA A 786 8.42 3.15 10.08
CA ALA A 786 9.64 3.85 10.51
C ALA A 786 10.72 2.88 11.04
N GLY A 787 10.32 1.78 11.69
CA GLY A 787 11.23 0.73 12.17
C GLY A 787 11.67 -0.30 11.14
N SER A 788 11.33 -0.12 9.85
CA SER A 788 11.77 -1.02 8.78
C SER A 788 13.26 -0.85 8.48
N ALA A 789 13.93 -1.91 8.04
CA ALA A 789 15.35 -1.88 7.72
C ALA A 789 15.68 -0.84 6.63
N LYS A 790 14.77 -0.67 5.66
CA LYS A 790 14.90 0.32 4.58
C LYS A 790 14.93 1.75 5.13
N VAL A 791 14.03 2.10 6.05
CA VAL A 791 13.99 3.44 6.65
C VAL A 791 15.18 3.67 7.55
N LEU A 792 15.47 2.72 8.44
CA LEU A 792 16.60 2.79 9.35
C LEU A 792 17.91 3.02 8.57
N ALA A 793 18.12 2.29 7.48
CA ALA A 793 19.30 2.42 6.63
C ALA A 793 19.38 3.75 5.86
N ALA A 794 18.24 4.41 5.61
CA ALA A 794 18.20 5.69 4.91
C ALA A 794 18.63 6.87 5.79
N ILE A 795 18.54 6.75 7.12
CA ILE A 795 18.91 7.81 8.07
C ILE A 795 20.40 8.17 7.88
N GLY A 796 20.65 9.43 7.49
CA GLY A 796 21.99 10.00 7.38
C GLY A 796 22.55 10.45 8.71
N ASP A 797 23.83 10.79 8.71
CA ASP A 797 24.49 11.31 9.91
C ASP A 797 23.93 12.70 10.26
N ASN A 798 23.70 12.96 11.55
CA ASN A 798 23.06 14.18 12.07
C ASN A 798 21.61 14.43 11.58
N ALA A 799 20.94 13.40 11.04
CA ALA A 799 19.55 13.52 10.66
C ALA A 799 18.63 13.82 11.86
N LYS A 800 17.46 14.39 11.57
CA LYS A 800 16.39 14.58 12.54
C LYS A 800 15.22 13.66 12.25
N VAL A 801 14.71 12.98 13.27
CA VAL A 801 13.58 12.05 13.17
C VAL A 801 12.43 12.57 14.02
N VAL A 802 11.24 12.63 13.46
CA VAL A 802 10.00 12.83 14.23
C VAL A 802 9.11 11.63 14.04
N VAL A 803 8.76 10.93 15.12
CA VAL A 803 8.03 9.66 15.05
C VAL A 803 6.76 9.67 15.89
N ASN A 804 5.66 9.24 15.27
CA ASN A 804 4.40 8.94 15.93
C ASN A 804 4.49 7.59 16.64
N THR A 805 4.37 7.58 17.96
CA THR A 805 4.51 6.36 18.78
C THR A 805 3.25 5.49 18.84
N HIS A 806 2.19 5.86 18.11
CA HIS A 806 0.95 5.08 18.08
C HIS A 806 1.13 3.71 17.42
N GLU A 807 0.75 2.65 18.13
CA GLU A 807 0.77 1.28 17.61
C GLU A 807 -0.44 1.00 16.71
N GLN A 808 -0.29 1.23 15.40
CA GLN A 808 -1.32 0.85 14.43
C GLN A 808 -1.15 -0.60 13.96
N PHE A 809 -2.00 -1.49 14.45
CA PHE A 809 -1.85 -2.93 14.21
C PHE A 809 -2.08 -3.34 12.72
N PRO A 810 -1.25 -4.24 12.15
CA PRO A 810 -1.41 -4.80 10.81
C PRO A 810 -2.47 -5.90 10.77
N GLY A 811 -2.92 -6.29 9.57
CA GLY A 811 -4.01 -7.28 9.40
C GLY A 811 -3.82 -8.61 10.13
N ASP A 812 -2.59 -9.02 10.42
CA ASP A 812 -2.25 -10.24 11.16
C ASP A 812 -2.91 -10.30 12.56
N PHE A 813 -3.18 -9.16 13.21
CA PHE A 813 -3.84 -9.13 14.52
C PHE A 813 -5.26 -9.74 14.47
N THR A 814 -5.92 -9.73 13.30
CA THR A 814 -7.29 -10.26 13.16
C THR A 814 -7.35 -11.78 13.42
N ARG A 815 -6.20 -12.46 13.32
CA ARG A 815 -6.03 -13.90 13.54
C ARG A 815 -5.15 -14.19 14.75
N ASN A 816 -4.20 -13.31 15.04
CA ASN A 816 -3.39 -13.38 16.25
C ASN A 816 -3.92 -12.40 17.31
N ILE A 817 -4.66 -12.95 18.27
CA ILE A 817 -5.35 -12.20 19.32
C ILE A 817 -4.38 -11.35 20.15
N ASP A 818 -3.17 -11.87 20.40
CA ASP A 818 -2.19 -11.31 21.33
C ASP A 818 -1.04 -10.61 20.59
N PHE A 819 -1.21 -10.32 19.29
CA PHE A 819 -0.23 -9.57 18.51
C PHE A 819 0.06 -8.20 19.12
N SER A 820 1.35 -7.89 19.34
CA SER A 820 1.87 -6.62 19.86
C SER A 820 3.01 -6.11 18.97
N LEU A 821 3.19 -4.79 18.93
CA LEU A 821 4.30 -4.17 18.21
C LEU A 821 5.41 -3.80 19.20
N PRO A 822 6.70 -4.03 18.88
CA PRO A 822 7.81 -3.68 19.77
C PRO A 822 8.14 -2.18 19.69
N ALA A 823 7.15 -1.31 19.94
CA ALA A 823 7.25 0.15 19.76
C ALA A 823 8.47 0.77 20.46
N ARG A 824 8.71 0.42 21.73
CA ARG A 824 9.86 0.92 22.49
C ARG A 824 11.20 0.57 21.84
N ARG A 825 11.34 -0.66 21.34
CA ARG A 825 12.56 -1.11 20.65
C ARG A 825 12.77 -0.36 19.34
N ILE A 826 11.68 -0.02 18.64
CA ILE A 826 11.74 0.78 17.41
C ILE A 826 12.20 2.21 17.72
N VAL A 827 11.62 2.86 18.73
CA VAL A 827 12.02 4.22 19.14
C VAL A 827 13.50 4.25 19.54
N GLN A 828 13.95 3.29 20.36
CA GLN A 828 15.36 3.16 20.73
C GLN A 828 16.29 2.97 19.53
N ALA A 829 15.85 2.23 18.50
CA ALA A 829 16.62 2.04 17.28
C ALA A 829 16.71 3.33 16.44
N LEU A 830 15.71 4.21 16.51
CA LEU A 830 15.72 5.53 15.87
C LEU A 830 16.60 6.52 16.64
N GLU A 831 16.44 6.59 17.96
CA GLU A 831 17.26 7.43 18.86
C GLU A 831 18.75 7.08 18.78
N ALA A 832 19.09 5.81 18.55
CA ALA A 832 20.47 5.37 18.36
C ALA A 832 21.09 5.84 17.03
N ARG A 833 20.29 6.36 16.08
CA ARG A 833 20.76 6.80 14.75
C ARG A 833 20.67 8.31 14.55
N ALA A 834 19.75 8.99 15.22
CA ALA A 834 19.42 10.39 14.92
C ALA A 834 18.80 11.12 16.12
N ASP A 835 18.87 12.45 16.09
CA ASP A 835 18.11 13.31 17.01
C ASP A 835 16.61 13.08 16.80
N THR A 836 15.94 12.50 17.79
CA THR A 836 14.58 11.94 17.64
C THR A 836 13.58 12.61 18.57
N VAL A 837 12.54 13.21 17.99
CA VAL A 837 11.34 13.66 18.70
C VAL A 837 10.26 12.59 18.57
N SER A 838 9.81 12.03 19.70
CA SER A 838 8.77 10.99 19.71
C SER A 838 7.57 11.41 20.55
N PHE A 839 6.36 11.26 20.01
CA PHE A 839 5.12 11.51 20.73
C PHE A 839 3.93 10.78 20.08
N ASN A 840 2.83 10.62 20.82
CA ASN A 840 1.65 9.92 20.30
C ASN A 840 0.75 10.87 19.50
N ALA A 841 1.18 11.20 18.29
CA ALA A 841 0.48 12.14 17.40
C ALA A 841 -0.94 11.68 17.07
N THR A 842 -1.18 10.38 16.92
CA THR A 842 -2.54 9.85 16.69
C THR A 842 -3.46 10.09 17.87
N LYS A 843 -3.01 9.82 19.11
CA LYS A 843 -3.80 10.09 20.31
C LYS A 843 -4.10 11.59 20.42
N ALA A 844 -3.08 12.44 20.24
CA ALA A 844 -3.25 13.89 20.27
C ALA A 844 -4.26 14.38 19.21
N ALA A 845 -4.15 13.89 17.97
CA ALA A 845 -5.07 14.22 16.88
C ALA A 845 -6.52 13.78 17.20
N THR A 846 -6.71 12.59 17.75
CA THR A 846 -8.05 12.12 18.15
C THR A 846 -8.64 12.94 19.31
N THR A 847 -7.80 13.39 20.26
CA THR A 847 -8.25 14.22 21.39
C THR A 847 -8.66 15.62 20.90
N LEU A 848 -7.81 16.28 20.10
CA LEU A 848 -8.01 17.67 19.70
C LEU A 848 -9.01 17.82 18.54
N PHE A 849 -9.02 16.90 17.58
CA PHE A 849 -9.77 17.05 16.32
C PHE A 849 -10.83 15.95 16.09
N SER A 850 -10.95 14.96 16.98
CA SER A 850 -11.82 13.78 16.78
C SER A 850 -11.52 12.95 15.52
N ASP A 851 -10.38 13.20 14.85
CA ASP A 851 -9.98 12.48 13.63
C ASP A 851 -8.46 12.18 13.67
N ALA A 852 -8.13 10.89 13.59
CA ALA A 852 -6.74 10.42 13.55
C ALA A 852 -5.99 10.90 12.30
N ILE A 853 -6.67 11.28 11.20
CA ILE A 853 -6.03 11.73 9.95
C ILE A 853 -5.18 13.00 10.16
N ALA A 854 -5.52 13.83 11.14
CA ALA A 854 -4.74 15.02 11.48
C ALA A 854 -3.33 14.71 12.03
N SER A 855 -3.04 13.46 12.42
CA SER A 855 -1.75 13.09 13.01
C SER A 855 -0.57 13.35 12.08
N ASN A 856 -0.72 13.11 10.77
CA ASN A 856 0.39 13.25 9.82
C ASN A 856 0.79 14.72 9.63
N MET A 857 -0.18 15.64 9.64
CA MET A 857 0.08 17.08 9.60
C MET A 857 0.71 17.57 10.92
N MET A 858 0.33 16.98 12.04
CA MET A 858 0.95 17.24 13.34
C MET A 858 2.41 16.76 13.39
N VAL A 859 2.72 15.58 12.83
CA VAL A 859 4.11 15.10 12.68
C VAL A 859 4.93 16.05 11.78
N MET A 860 4.36 16.54 10.67
CA MET A 860 5.00 17.54 9.81
C MET A 860 5.27 18.86 10.56
N GLY A 861 4.32 19.34 11.37
CA GLY A 861 4.50 20.53 12.20
C GLY A 861 5.59 20.38 13.26
N ALA A 862 5.66 19.22 13.90
CA ALA A 862 6.72 18.90 14.85
C ALA A 862 8.09 18.81 14.14
N ALA A 863 8.15 18.22 12.94
CA ALA A 863 9.38 18.17 12.14
C ALA A 863 9.84 19.56 11.67
N TYR A 864 8.91 20.43 11.30
CA TYR A 864 9.22 21.83 11.03
C TYR A 864 9.87 22.48 12.26
N GLN A 865 9.19 22.41 13.41
CA GLN A 865 9.63 23.10 14.63
C GLN A 865 10.91 22.51 15.24
N SER A 866 11.22 21.24 15.00
CA SER A 866 12.49 20.64 15.39
C SER A 866 13.66 21.10 14.48
N GLY A 867 13.41 21.92 13.45
CA GLY A 867 14.43 22.34 12.49
C GLY A 867 14.82 21.24 11.51
N ALA A 868 13.92 20.31 11.20
CA ALA A 868 14.19 19.21 10.27
C ALA A 868 13.86 19.55 8.80
N LEU A 869 13.18 20.67 8.52
CA LEU A 869 12.76 21.04 7.15
C LEU A 869 13.39 22.38 6.73
N PRO A 870 13.95 22.51 5.50
CA PRO A 870 14.59 23.72 4.99
C PRO A 870 13.59 24.73 4.41
N LEU A 871 12.34 24.72 4.89
CA LEU A 871 11.22 25.51 4.34
C LEU A 871 10.73 26.53 5.35
N SER A 872 9.89 27.47 4.95
CA SER A 872 9.21 28.41 5.86
C SER A 872 7.83 27.90 6.27
N ALA A 873 7.37 28.29 7.46
CA ALA A 873 6.00 27.99 7.89
C ALA A 873 4.96 28.59 6.93
N ALA A 874 5.24 29.79 6.40
CA ALA A 874 4.34 30.47 5.48
C ALA A 874 4.11 29.68 4.18
N SER A 875 5.16 29.09 3.59
CA SER A 875 5.02 28.28 2.37
C SER A 875 4.33 26.94 2.64
N LEU A 876 4.59 26.31 3.79
CA LEU A 876 3.90 25.10 4.22
C LEU A 876 2.40 25.35 4.46
N GLU A 877 2.04 26.43 5.15
CA GLU A 877 0.63 26.81 5.34
C GLU A 877 -0.05 27.14 4.01
N GLU A 878 0.63 27.83 3.09
CA GLU A 878 0.07 28.13 1.78
C GLU A 878 -0.12 26.87 0.93
N ALA A 879 0.83 25.95 0.95
CA ALA A 879 0.69 24.65 0.31
C ALA A 879 -0.49 23.84 0.90
N ILE A 880 -0.75 23.93 2.21
CA ILE A 880 -1.96 23.35 2.84
C ILE A 880 -3.23 24.01 2.31
N ARG A 881 -3.26 25.34 2.14
CA ARG A 881 -4.42 26.05 1.57
C ARG A 881 -4.67 25.64 0.13
N LEU A 882 -3.63 25.59 -0.71
CA LEU A 882 -3.70 25.16 -2.10
C LEU A 882 -4.18 23.71 -2.23
N ASN A 883 -3.80 22.82 -1.30
CA ASN A 883 -4.29 21.43 -1.31
C ASN A 883 -5.82 21.32 -1.19
N GLY A 884 -6.47 22.29 -0.51
CA GLY A 884 -7.93 22.43 -0.44
C GLY A 884 -8.66 21.38 0.41
N ALA A 885 -7.99 20.34 0.92
CA ALA A 885 -8.61 19.32 1.74
C ALA A 885 -8.61 19.70 3.23
N ALA A 886 -9.79 19.85 3.84
CA ALA A 886 -9.97 20.09 5.28
C ALA A 886 -9.03 21.18 5.84
N VAL A 887 -8.90 22.30 5.11
CA VAL A 887 -7.85 23.31 5.30
C VAL A 887 -7.72 23.77 6.75
N ALA A 888 -8.82 24.17 7.39
CA ALA A 888 -8.80 24.66 8.77
C ALA A 888 -8.25 23.62 9.77
N MET A 889 -8.64 22.35 9.62
CA MET A 889 -8.15 21.26 10.47
C MET A 889 -6.67 20.99 10.22
N ASN A 890 -6.23 20.97 8.96
CA ASN A 890 -4.83 20.69 8.63
C ASN A 890 -3.88 21.82 9.06
N LEU A 891 -4.31 23.08 8.94
CA LEU A 891 -3.56 24.22 9.49
C LEU A 891 -3.45 24.14 11.02
N ALA A 892 -4.56 23.88 11.72
CA ALA A 892 -4.56 23.71 13.17
C ALA A 892 -3.70 22.51 13.61
N ALA A 893 -3.73 21.39 12.87
CA ALA A 893 -2.91 20.22 13.16
C ALA A 893 -1.41 20.50 12.95
N PHE A 894 -1.04 21.21 11.89
CA PHE A 894 0.33 21.66 11.65
C PHE A 894 0.83 22.54 12.81
N ARG A 895 0.04 23.54 13.22
CA ARG A 895 0.37 24.43 14.35
C ARG A 895 0.43 23.68 15.68
N ALA A 896 -0.45 22.71 15.92
CA ALA A 896 -0.41 21.84 17.10
C ALA A 896 0.89 21.02 17.15
N GLY A 897 1.34 20.52 15.99
CA GLY A 897 2.62 19.83 15.86
C GLY A 897 3.79 20.73 16.21
N ARG A 898 3.79 21.97 15.70
CA ARG A 898 4.80 22.96 16.08
C ARG A 898 4.80 23.20 17.59
N LEU A 899 3.63 23.42 18.18
CA LEU A 899 3.49 23.68 19.61
C LEU A 899 4.03 22.51 20.47
N SER A 900 3.86 21.26 20.03
CA SER A 900 4.37 20.08 20.76
C SER A 900 5.90 20.07 20.95
N VAL A 901 6.64 20.81 20.12
CA VAL A 901 8.10 20.97 20.21
C VAL A 901 8.48 22.32 20.81
N ALA A 902 7.79 23.41 20.41
CA ALA A 902 8.08 24.76 20.88
C ALA A 902 7.74 24.98 22.37
N ASP A 903 6.62 24.41 22.83
CA ASP A 903 6.16 24.50 24.21
C ASP A 903 5.38 23.22 24.59
N PRO A 904 6.11 22.14 24.95
CA PRO A 904 5.51 20.85 25.28
C PRO A 904 4.55 20.92 26.48
N ALA A 905 4.79 21.83 27.43
CA ALA A 905 3.95 22.01 28.60
C ALA A 905 2.58 22.59 28.23
N ARG A 906 2.55 23.63 27.40
CA ARG A 906 1.30 24.18 26.86
C ARG A 906 0.56 23.18 25.98
N PHE A 907 1.28 22.44 25.14
CA PHE A 907 0.68 21.37 24.33
C PHE A 907 0.01 20.31 25.22
N GLN A 908 0.70 19.84 26.27
CA GLN A 908 0.13 18.88 27.21
C GLN A 908 -1.08 19.46 27.96
N GLY A 909 -1.01 20.72 28.40
CA GLY A 909 -2.15 21.41 29.02
C GLY A 909 -3.38 21.50 28.11
N MET A 910 -3.19 21.72 26.80
CA MET A 910 -4.28 21.68 25.81
C MET A 910 -4.86 20.27 25.64
N LEU A 911 -4.00 19.24 25.62
CA LEU A 911 -4.45 17.86 25.57
C LEU A 911 -5.24 17.49 26.82
N ASP A 912 -4.80 17.90 28.00
CA ASP A 912 -5.48 17.62 29.27
C ASP A 912 -6.82 18.36 29.37
N ALA A 913 -6.90 19.60 28.88
CA ALA A 913 -8.15 20.37 28.80
C ALA A 913 -9.15 19.78 27.80
N ALA A 914 -8.66 19.23 26.67
CA ALA A 914 -9.49 18.59 25.65
C ALA A 914 -9.82 17.12 26.01
N ALA A 915 -8.99 16.48 26.82
CA ALA A 915 -9.20 15.11 27.26
C ALA A 915 -10.40 15.05 28.21
N GLY A 916 -11.45 14.34 27.78
CA GLY A 916 -12.51 13.94 28.71
C GLY A 916 -11.98 12.99 29.79
N THR A 917 -12.74 12.82 30.88
CA THR A 917 -12.44 11.84 31.92
C THR A 917 -12.28 10.44 31.30
N PRO A 918 -11.10 9.79 31.42
CA PRO A 918 -10.91 8.44 30.92
C PRO A 918 -11.92 7.49 31.57
N LEU A 919 -12.50 6.59 30.77
CA LEU A 919 -13.43 5.58 31.27
C LEU A 919 -12.76 4.79 32.41
N PRO A 920 -13.41 4.59 33.57
CA PRO A 920 -12.78 3.95 34.73
C PRO A 920 -12.14 2.60 34.42
N HIS A 921 -12.78 1.78 33.57
CA HIS A 921 -12.25 0.47 33.19
C HIS A 921 -11.03 0.53 32.26
N ARG A 922 -10.76 1.65 31.60
CA ARG A 922 -9.55 1.85 30.77
C ARG A 922 -8.33 2.30 31.58
N GLN A 923 -8.50 2.61 32.87
CA GLN A 923 -7.40 2.99 33.75
C GLN A 923 -6.63 1.75 34.23
N LEU A 924 -5.47 1.51 33.63
CA LEU A 924 -4.59 0.40 33.99
C LEU A 924 -4.10 0.54 35.43
N PRO A 925 -4.08 -0.55 36.22
CA PRO A 925 -3.49 -0.52 37.55
C PRO A 925 -1.97 -0.32 37.46
N ALA A 926 -1.41 0.51 38.34
CA ALA A 926 0.01 0.83 38.38
C ALA A 926 0.87 -0.33 38.90
N ASN A 927 0.30 -1.20 39.74
CA ASN A 927 0.98 -2.35 40.35
C ASN A 927 -0.02 -3.46 40.72
N ALA A 928 0.52 -4.60 41.19
CA ALA A 928 -0.30 -5.75 41.58
C ALA A 928 -1.27 -5.45 42.74
N ALA A 929 -0.90 -4.57 43.68
CA ALA A 929 -1.77 -4.20 44.81
C ALA A 929 -3.00 -3.42 44.34
N GLU A 930 -2.82 -2.45 43.44
CA GLU A 930 -3.94 -1.69 42.85
C GLU A 930 -4.85 -2.61 42.03
N ARG A 931 -4.29 -3.57 41.30
CA ARG A 931 -5.08 -4.59 40.58
C ARG A 931 -5.92 -5.42 41.54
N VAL A 932 -5.33 -5.90 42.64
CA VAL A 932 -6.03 -6.70 43.65
C VAL A 932 -7.17 -5.90 44.26
N ALA A 933 -6.93 -4.64 44.65
CA ALA A 933 -7.97 -3.76 45.18
C ALA A 933 -9.13 -3.56 44.20
N LYS A 934 -8.82 -3.29 42.91
CA LYS A 934 -9.83 -3.18 41.84
C LYS A 934 -10.61 -4.49 41.64
N ASN A 935 -9.93 -5.64 41.67
CA ASN A 935 -10.55 -6.96 41.52
C ASN A 935 -11.44 -7.30 42.73
N VAL A 936 -11.04 -6.98 43.96
CA VAL A 936 -11.83 -7.14 45.19
C VAL A 936 -13.11 -6.29 45.14
N ALA A 937 -12.99 -5.01 44.74
CA ALA A 937 -14.15 -4.13 44.57
C ALA A 937 -15.12 -4.70 43.52
N SER A 938 -14.60 -5.11 42.36
CA SER A 938 -15.41 -5.69 41.29
C SER A 938 -16.06 -7.03 41.69
N LEU A 939 -15.35 -7.91 42.41
CA LEU A 939 -15.90 -9.18 42.92
C LEU A 939 -16.98 -8.98 43.98
N THR A 940 -16.86 -7.92 44.79
CA THR A 940 -17.88 -7.53 45.77
C THR A 940 -19.18 -7.12 45.06
N GLU A 941 -19.07 -6.38 43.97
CA GLU A 941 -20.24 -6.04 43.13
C GLU A 941 -20.78 -7.24 42.35
N TYR A 942 -19.88 -8.11 41.87
CA TYR A 942 -20.20 -9.31 41.09
C TYR A 942 -21.06 -10.30 41.89
N GLN A 943 -20.70 -10.56 43.15
CA GLN A 943 -21.41 -11.49 44.03
C GLN A 943 -21.68 -10.84 45.38
N ASP A 944 -20.67 -10.80 46.27
CA ASP A 944 -20.71 -10.21 47.60
C ASP A 944 -19.29 -10.09 48.21
N ALA A 945 -19.19 -9.48 49.39
CA ALA A 945 -17.91 -9.29 50.10
C ALA A 945 -17.26 -10.60 50.57
N ALA A 946 -18.03 -11.68 50.79
CA ALA A 946 -17.44 -12.97 51.17
C ALA A 946 -16.73 -13.62 49.99
N TYR A 947 -17.30 -13.51 48.79
CA TYR A 947 -16.68 -13.98 47.56
C TYR A 947 -15.41 -13.19 47.21
N ALA A 948 -15.41 -11.87 47.43
CA ALA A 948 -14.21 -11.05 47.27
C ALA A 948 -13.10 -11.40 48.27
N ARG A 949 -13.45 -11.69 49.53
CA ARG A 949 -12.48 -12.18 50.54
C ARG A 949 -11.84 -13.52 50.16
N ARG A 950 -12.57 -14.42 49.49
CA ARG A 950 -11.98 -15.67 48.97
C ARG A 950 -10.86 -15.36 47.97
N PHE A 951 -11.08 -14.44 47.04
CA PHE A 951 -10.05 -14.00 46.10
C PHE A 951 -8.84 -13.41 46.84
N GLU A 952 -9.08 -12.45 47.74
CA GLU A 952 -8.02 -11.79 48.52
C GLU A 952 -7.18 -12.80 49.32
N SER A 953 -7.81 -13.74 50.01
CA SER A 953 -7.11 -14.77 50.79
C SER A 953 -6.19 -15.66 49.94
N ARG A 954 -6.57 -15.95 48.69
CA ARG A 954 -5.76 -16.73 47.76
C ARG A 954 -4.55 -15.93 47.28
N ILE A 955 -4.72 -14.64 47.01
CA ILE A 955 -3.61 -13.76 46.61
C ILE A 955 -2.61 -13.61 47.76
N GLU A 956 -3.09 -13.46 48.99
CA GLU A 956 -2.21 -13.39 50.17
C GLU A 956 -1.46 -14.71 50.40
N ALA A 957 -2.08 -15.88 50.13
CA ALA A 957 -1.38 -17.15 50.17
C ALA A 957 -0.23 -17.24 49.14
N VAL A 958 -0.44 -16.69 47.92
CA VAL A 958 0.61 -16.61 46.89
C VAL A 958 1.73 -15.65 47.30
N ARG A 959 1.40 -14.47 47.85
CA ARG A 959 2.41 -13.54 48.40
C ARG A 959 3.23 -14.21 49.49
N ALA A 960 2.57 -14.86 50.45
CA ALA A 960 3.25 -15.55 51.55
C ALA A 960 4.16 -16.67 51.05
N ALA A 961 3.73 -17.44 50.04
CA ALA A 961 4.55 -18.47 49.41
C ALA A 961 5.79 -17.88 48.71
N ALA A 962 5.63 -16.77 47.97
CA ALA A 962 6.74 -16.09 47.31
C ALA A 962 7.76 -15.54 48.32
N THR A 963 7.28 -14.92 49.41
CA THR A 963 8.14 -14.45 50.51
C THR A 963 8.88 -15.62 51.17
N LYS A 964 8.20 -16.75 51.43
CA LYS A 964 8.81 -17.96 52.01
C LYS A 964 9.86 -18.56 51.09
N ALA A 965 9.65 -18.53 49.78
CA ALA A 965 10.60 -19.01 48.77
C ALA A 965 11.76 -18.03 48.51
N GLY A 966 11.74 -16.82 49.08
CA GLY A 966 12.81 -15.83 48.89
C GLY A 966 12.84 -15.19 47.50
N ILE A 967 11.71 -15.16 46.78
CA ILE A 967 11.61 -14.57 45.44
C ILE A 967 10.82 -13.26 45.44
N ASP A 968 11.14 -12.37 44.49
CA ASP A 968 10.25 -11.27 44.14
C ASP A 968 9.03 -11.82 43.38
N GLY A 969 7.95 -12.01 44.12
CA GLY A 969 6.73 -12.62 43.65
C GLY A 969 5.80 -11.70 42.85
N GLU A 970 6.16 -10.45 42.58
CA GLU A 970 5.21 -9.47 42.01
C GLU A 970 4.60 -9.96 40.68
N ARG A 971 5.42 -10.51 39.78
CA ARG A 971 4.95 -11.08 38.50
C ARG A 971 4.00 -12.26 38.69
N LEU A 972 4.28 -13.13 39.66
CA LEU A 972 3.44 -14.29 39.98
C LEU A 972 2.12 -13.83 40.58
N VAL A 973 2.16 -12.89 41.52
CA VAL A 973 0.99 -12.30 42.17
C VAL A 973 0.11 -11.57 41.15
N ASP A 974 0.68 -10.77 40.26
CA ASP A 974 -0.08 -10.10 39.19
C ASP A 974 -0.75 -11.11 38.25
N THR A 975 -0.01 -12.15 37.85
CA THR A 975 -0.52 -13.21 36.97
C THR A 975 -1.68 -13.96 37.63
N VAL A 976 -1.51 -14.44 38.87
CA VAL A 976 -2.59 -15.12 39.61
C VAL A 976 -3.76 -14.17 39.86
N ALA A 977 -3.51 -12.91 40.23
CA ALA A 977 -4.58 -11.92 40.44
C ALA A 977 -5.41 -11.70 39.17
N ARG A 978 -4.78 -11.65 38.00
CA ARG A 978 -5.46 -11.50 36.71
C ARG A 978 -6.25 -12.74 36.33
N GLU A 979 -5.61 -13.91 36.35
CA GLU A 979 -6.19 -15.16 35.88
C GLU A 979 -7.25 -15.69 36.87
N LEU A 980 -7.01 -15.62 38.18
CA LEU A 980 -8.00 -16.00 39.20
C LEU A 980 -9.25 -15.13 39.12
N TYR A 981 -9.08 -13.81 38.98
CA TYR A 981 -10.22 -12.90 38.81
C TYR A 981 -11.05 -13.28 37.58
N LYS A 982 -10.40 -13.55 36.44
CA LYS A 982 -11.09 -13.99 35.21
C LYS A 982 -11.88 -15.28 35.42
N MET A 983 -11.32 -16.24 36.16
CA MET A 983 -11.99 -17.51 36.46
C MET A 983 -13.11 -17.37 37.50
N MET A 984 -13.01 -16.41 38.42
CA MET A 984 -14.03 -16.16 39.45
C MET A 984 -15.17 -15.27 38.98
N ALA A 985 -14.90 -14.29 38.11
CA ALA A 985 -15.85 -13.33 37.56
C ALA A 985 -16.26 -13.73 36.14
N ILE A 986 -16.82 -14.93 35.99
CA ILE A 986 -17.36 -15.40 34.72
C ILE A 986 -18.45 -14.45 34.22
N LYS A 987 -18.47 -14.18 32.92
CA LYS A 987 -19.48 -13.33 32.30
C LYS A 987 -20.73 -14.14 31.96
N ASP A 988 -21.39 -14.58 33.01
CA ASP A 988 -22.69 -15.24 32.94
C ASP A 988 -23.82 -14.26 32.62
N GLU A 989 -25.03 -14.78 32.47
CA GLU A 989 -26.20 -14.00 32.09
C GLU A 989 -26.48 -12.85 33.08
N TYR A 990 -26.22 -13.07 34.37
CA TYR A 990 -26.39 -12.05 35.41
C TYR A 990 -25.31 -10.96 35.32
N GLU A 991 -24.06 -11.34 35.11
CA GLU A 991 -22.93 -10.41 35.02
C GLU A 991 -22.97 -9.60 33.73
N VAL A 992 -23.26 -10.24 32.58
CA VAL A 992 -23.48 -9.52 31.32
C VAL A 992 -24.60 -8.50 31.49
N ALA A 993 -25.70 -8.86 32.16
CA ALA A 993 -26.78 -7.92 32.43
C ALA A 993 -26.35 -6.75 33.31
N ARG A 994 -25.59 -7.02 34.39
CA ARG A 994 -25.03 -5.99 35.27
C ARG A 994 -24.13 -5.02 34.49
N LEU A 995 -23.19 -5.52 33.70
CA LEU A 995 -22.22 -4.72 32.94
C LEU A 995 -22.85 -3.86 31.83
N PHE A 996 -24.11 -4.11 31.46
CA PHE A 996 -24.87 -3.24 30.58
C PHE A 996 -25.62 -2.12 31.31
N VAL A 997 -25.95 -2.30 32.60
CA VAL A 997 -26.84 -1.40 33.36
C VAL A 997 -26.20 -0.78 34.60
N ASP A 998 -24.93 -1.07 34.87
CA ASP A 998 -24.16 -0.50 35.99
C ASP A 998 -23.68 0.94 35.76
N GLY A 999 -24.05 1.54 34.64
CA GLY A 999 -23.68 2.91 34.26
C GLY A 999 -22.42 3.00 33.41
N GLY A 1000 -21.48 2.05 33.51
CA GLY A 1000 -20.20 2.11 32.80
C GLY A 1000 -20.36 2.07 31.27
N PHE A 1001 -21.31 1.27 30.77
CA PHE A 1001 -21.61 1.27 29.33
C PHE A 1001 -22.28 2.57 28.87
N ALA A 1002 -23.14 3.18 29.70
CA ALA A 1002 -23.75 4.46 29.39
C ALA A 1002 -22.70 5.58 29.32
N GLU A 1003 -21.70 5.56 30.19
CA GLU A 1003 -20.53 6.45 30.13
C GLU A 1003 -19.69 6.22 28.87
N GLN A 1004 -19.46 4.95 28.50
CA GLN A 1004 -18.78 4.60 27.25
C GLN A 1004 -19.53 5.14 26.02
N LEU A 1005 -20.87 5.08 25.99
CA LEU A 1005 -21.66 5.65 24.91
C LEU A 1005 -21.59 7.20 24.91
N LYS A 1006 -21.69 7.84 26.08
CA LYS A 1006 -21.59 9.30 26.22
C LYS A 1006 -20.21 9.86 25.83
N SER A 1007 -19.15 9.06 25.97
CA SER A 1007 -17.81 9.48 25.55
C SER A 1007 -17.62 9.42 24.03
N GLN A 1008 -18.39 8.58 23.32
CA GLN A 1008 -18.27 8.40 21.87
C GLN A 1008 -19.32 9.18 21.06
N PHE A 1009 -20.54 9.31 21.57
CA PHE A 1009 -21.68 9.88 20.84
C PHE A 1009 -22.24 11.11 21.56
N ALA A 1010 -22.55 12.15 20.78
CA ALA A 1010 -23.28 13.31 21.27
C ALA A 1010 -24.77 12.98 21.49
N GLU A 1011 -25.35 12.23 20.55
CA GLU A 1011 -26.75 11.81 20.60
C GLU A 1011 -26.94 10.48 19.86
N TYR A 1012 -27.98 9.73 20.25
CA TYR A 1012 -28.46 8.53 19.55
C TYR A 1012 -29.97 8.33 19.79
N LYS A 1013 -30.65 7.63 18.88
CA LYS A 1013 -32.11 7.39 18.94
C LYS A 1013 -32.47 6.15 19.76
N SER A 1014 -31.79 5.02 19.53
CA SER A 1014 -32.12 3.76 20.21
C SER A 1014 -30.95 2.76 20.18
N LEU A 1015 -31.03 1.76 21.06
CA LEU A 1015 -30.04 0.67 21.18
C LEU A 1015 -30.67 -0.68 20.82
N GLU A 1016 -29.91 -1.49 20.12
CA GLU A 1016 -30.24 -2.88 19.76
C GLU A 1016 -29.11 -3.79 20.23
N PHE A 1017 -29.45 -4.80 21.03
CA PHE A 1017 -28.51 -5.72 21.66
C PHE A 1017 -28.46 -7.04 20.90
N HIS A 1018 -27.25 -7.57 20.71
CA HIS A 1018 -27.03 -8.81 19.97
C HIS A 1018 -26.60 -9.93 20.91
N MET A 1019 -27.50 -10.88 21.20
CA MET A 1019 -27.26 -11.92 22.20
C MET A 1019 -27.79 -13.29 21.73
N ALA A 1020 -27.25 -14.37 22.29
CA ALA A 1020 -27.72 -15.74 22.05
C ALA A 1020 -28.10 -16.42 23.37
N PRO A 1021 -29.31 -16.14 23.94
CA PRO A 1021 -29.69 -16.69 25.23
C PRO A 1021 -29.81 -18.23 25.18
N PRO A 1022 -29.16 -18.99 26.09
CA PRO A 1022 -29.07 -20.45 26.00
C PRO A 1022 -30.41 -21.19 25.88
N ILE A 1023 -31.47 -20.66 26.50
CA ILE A 1023 -32.81 -21.29 26.53
C ILE A 1023 -33.62 -20.96 25.26
N MET A 1024 -33.27 -19.89 24.53
CA MET A 1024 -34.07 -19.34 23.43
C MET A 1024 -33.40 -19.41 22.05
N SER A 1025 -32.10 -19.68 22.01
CA SER A 1025 -31.32 -19.73 20.77
C SER A 1025 -31.41 -21.12 20.14
N GLN A 1026 -31.99 -21.19 18.95
CA GLN A 1026 -31.91 -22.37 18.08
C GLN A 1026 -30.53 -22.43 17.40
N THR A 1027 -30.12 -23.60 16.94
CA THR A 1027 -28.92 -23.74 16.12
C THR A 1027 -29.12 -23.09 14.76
N ASP A 1028 -28.18 -22.23 14.37
CA ASP A 1028 -28.12 -21.68 13.03
C ASP A 1028 -27.64 -22.78 12.06
N HIS A 1029 -28.50 -23.14 11.10
CA HIS A 1029 -28.21 -24.16 10.10
C HIS A 1029 -27.00 -23.82 9.21
N ARG A 1030 -26.68 -22.53 9.03
CA ARG A 1030 -25.57 -22.09 8.18
C ARG A 1030 -24.22 -22.26 8.85
N THR A 1031 -24.16 -21.98 10.16
CA THR A 1031 -22.89 -21.94 10.92
C THR A 1031 -22.71 -23.11 11.88
N GLY A 1032 -23.78 -23.86 12.16
CA GLY A 1032 -23.81 -24.89 13.21
C GLY A 1032 -23.68 -24.33 14.63
N ARG A 1033 -23.69 -23.00 14.81
CA ARG A 1033 -23.55 -22.31 16.10
C ARG A 1033 -24.93 -21.89 16.63
N PRO A 1034 -25.10 -21.64 17.94
CA PRO A 1034 -26.34 -21.04 18.44
C PRO A 1034 -26.61 -19.68 17.76
N ALA A 1035 -27.81 -19.50 17.24
CA ALA A 1035 -28.20 -18.30 16.50
C ALA A 1035 -28.25 -17.09 17.42
N LYS A 1036 -27.57 -16.02 17.01
CA LYS A 1036 -27.64 -14.72 17.67
C LYS A 1036 -28.91 -13.99 17.27
N ARG A 1037 -29.59 -13.37 18.23
CA ARG A 1037 -30.85 -12.64 18.04
C ARG A 1037 -30.66 -11.17 18.44
N SER A 1038 -31.40 -10.32 17.75
CA SER A 1038 -31.52 -8.89 18.06
C SER A 1038 -32.60 -8.64 19.10
N PHE A 1039 -32.27 -7.86 20.13
CA PHE A 1039 -33.18 -7.42 21.16
C PHE A 1039 -33.25 -5.89 21.17
N GLY A 1040 -34.46 -5.33 21.06
CA GLY A 1040 -34.65 -3.88 21.02
C GLY A 1040 -34.49 -3.18 22.39
N PRO A 1041 -34.81 -1.87 22.48
CA PRO A 1041 -34.55 -1.04 23.67
C PRO A 1041 -35.22 -1.52 24.96
N ARG A 1042 -36.31 -2.30 24.86
CA ARG A 1042 -36.98 -2.91 26.02
C ARG A 1042 -36.04 -3.75 26.88
N MET A 1043 -34.94 -4.24 26.29
CA MET A 1043 -33.94 -5.02 26.99
C MET A 1043 -33.31 -4.25 28.16
N LEU A 1044 -33.14 -2.91 28.05
CA LEU A 1044 -32.68 -2.07 29.15
C LEU A 1044 -33.62 -2.04 30.37
N LYS A 1045 -34.89 -2.38 30.18
CA LYS A 1045 -35.84 -2.52 31.31
C LYS A 1045 -35.73 -3.89 31.98
N LEU A 1046 -35.34 -4.93 31.23
CA LEU A 1046 -35.27 -6.31 31.72
C LEU A 1046 -33.91 -6.64 32.37
N LEU A 1047 -32.80 -6.15 31.80
CA LEU A 1047 -31.45 -6.40 32.32
C LEU A 1047 -31.26 -6.02 33.81
N PRO A 1048 -31.83 -4.91 34.35
CA PRO A 1048 -31.71 -4.59 35.78
C PRO A 1048 -32.34 -5.64 36.70
N HIS A 1049 -33.45 -6.26 36.28
CA HIS A 1049 -34.08 -7.34 37.05
C HIS A 1049 -33.21 -8.59 37.05
N LEU A 1050 -32.69 -8.97 35.89
CA LEU A 1050 -31.76 -10.09 35.75
C LEU A 1050 -30.47 -9.86 36.57
N ALA A 1051 -29.91 -8.65 36.53
CA ALA A 1051 -28.72 -8.30 37.32
C ALA A 1051 -28.95 -8.40 38.84
N ARG A 1052 -30.16 -8.10 39.34
CA ARG A 1052 -30.52 -8.25 40.77
C ARG A 1052 -30.68 -9.71 41.19
N TRP A 1053 -31.05 -10.59 40.26
CA TRP A 1053 -31.19 -12.03 40.49
C TRP A 1053 -29.86 -12.76 40.67
N ARG A 1054 -28.72 -12.08 40.51
CA ARG A 1054 -27.37 -12.63 40.78
C ARG A 1054 -27.21 -13.28 42.16
N ARG A 1055 -27.99 -12.87 43.16
CA ARG A 1055 -27.98 -13.48 44.52
C ARG A 1055 -28.34 -14.96 44.51
N HIS A 1056 -29.02 -15.43 43.47
CA HIS A 1056 -29.36 -16.84 43.30
C HIS A 1056 -28.28 -17.65 42.58
N ARG A 1057 -27.19 -17.03 42.09
CA ARG A 1057 -26.07 -17.71 41.43
C ARG A 1057 -25.54 -18.84 42.30
N GLY A 1058 -25.42 -20.05 41.74
CA GLY A 1058 -24.95 -21.23 42.46
C GLY A 1058 -25.93 -21.83 43.47
N THR A 1059 -27.12 -21.26 43.63
CA THR A 1059 -28.19 -21.85 44.45
C THR A 1059 -29.09 -22.77 43.62
N TRP A 1060 -30.02 -23.49 44.26
CA TRP A 1060 -30.98 -24.33 43.54
C TRP A 1060 -31.89 -23.54 42.58
N LEU A 1061 -32.06 -22.23 42.84
CA LEU A 1061 -32.81 -21.26 42.02
C LEU A 1061 -32.02 -20.74 40.81
N ASP A 1062 -30.75 -21.12 40.65
CA ASP A 1062 -29.94 -20.74 39.49
C ASP A 1062 -30.34 -21.56 38.26
N ILE A 1063 -31.31 -21.04 37.50
CA ILE A 1063 -31.81 -21.70 36.29
C ILE A 1063 -30.75 -21.82 35.19
N PHE A 1064 -29.82 -20.86 35.09
CA PHE A 1064 -28.74 -20.86 34.09
C PHE A 1064 -27.57 -21.74 34.54
N GLY A 1065 -27.31 -21.79 35.86
CA GLY A 1065 -26.23 -22.56 36.47
C GLY A 1065 -26.28 -24.07 36.20
N ARG A 1066 -27.39 -24.62 35.68
CA ARG A 1066 -27.53 -26.04 35.33
C ARG A 1066 -27.00 -26.39 33.94
N ASN A 1067 -26.77 -25.40 33.07
CA ASN A 1067 -26.23 -25.57 31.72
C ASN A 1067 -24.83 -26.19 31.76
N ALA A 1068 -24.48 -26.99 30.74
CA ALA A 1068 -23.18 -27.62 30.58
C ALA A 1068 -22.03 -26.59 30.61
N GLU A 1069 -22.22 -25.43 29.96
CA GLU A 1069 -21.23 -24.33 29.96
C GLU A 1069 -20.93 -23.83 31.39
N ARG A 1070 -21.96 -23.63 32.22
CA ARG A 1070 -21.80 -23.17 33.61
C ARG A 1070 -21.18 -24.24 34.52
N ARG A 1071 -21.41 -25.53 34.23
CA ARG A 1071 -20.74 -26.63 34.93
C ARG A 1071 -19.25 -26.69 34.60
N GLU A 1072 -18.90 -26.55 33.33
CA GLU A 1072 -17.52 -26.52 32.86
C GLU A 1072 -16.77 -25.31 33.45
N GLU A 1073 -17.38 -24.12 33.49
CA GLU A 1073 -16.81 -22.93 34.13
C GLU A 1073 -16.41 -23.16 35.59
N ARG A 1074 -17.31 -23.75 36.38
CA ARG A 1074 -17.02 -24.07 37.78
C ARG A 1074 -15.93 -25.14 37.91
N ALA A 1075 -15.94 -26.15 37.04
CA ALA A 1075 -14.90 -27.17 37.00
C ALA A 1075 -13.53 -26.57 36.66
N MET A 1076 -13.47 -25.62 35.73
CA MET A 1076 -12.23 -24.92 35.36
C MET A 1076 -11.73 -24.01 36.48
N LEU A 1077 -12.61 -23.31 37.22
CA LEU A 1077 -12.21 -22.54 38.40
C LEU A 1077 -11.60 -23.46 39.47
N ALA A 1078 -12.27 -24.57 39.79
CA ALA A 1078 -11.77 -25.54 40.77
C ALA A 1078 -10.40 -26.11 40.35
N ARG A 1079 -10.22 -26.39 39.05
CA ARG A 1079 -8.95 -26.87 38.51
C ARG A 1079 -7.86 -25.80 38.60
N TYR A 1080 -8.18 -24.55 38.28
CA TYR A 1080 -7.25 -23.44 38.40
C TYR A 1080 -6.84 -23.19 39.86
N GLU A 1081 -7.77 -23.24 40.79
CA GLU A 1081 -7.48 -23.14 42.22
C GLU A 1081 -6.57 -24.29 42.69
N ALA A 1082 -6.77 -25.51 42.19
CA ALA A 1082 -5.86 -26.62 42.47
C ALA A 1082 -4.45 -26.38 41.91
N THR A 1083 -4.32 -25.76 40.73
CA THR A 1083 -3.02 -25.33 40.18
C THR A 1083 -2.34 -24.30 41.07
N VAL A 1084 -3.09 -23.28 41.54
CA VAL A 1084 -2.55 -22.26 42.46
C VAL A 1084 -2.15 -22.88 43.79
N ASP A 1085 -2.95 -23.81 44.33
CA ASP A 1085 -2.63 -24.54 45.56
C ASP A 1085 -1.38 -25.41 45.41
N HIS A 1086 -1.15 -26.01 44.23
CA HIS A 1086 0.10 -26.71 43.91
C HIS A 1086 1.28 -25.76 43.94
N ILE A 1087 1.20 -24.63 43.21
CA ILE A 1087 2.26 -23.60 43.18
C ILE A 1087 2.58 -23.12 44.59
N VAL A 1088 1.58 -22.74 45.39
CA VAL A 1088 1.76 -22.25 46.77
C VAL A 1088 2.49 -23.27 47.66
N LYS A 1089 2.27 -24.57 47.45
CA LYS A 1089 2.90 -25.64 48.25
C LYS A 1089 4.34 -25.93 47.82
N THR A 1090 4.67 -25.80 46.54
CA THR A 1090 5.92 -26.32 45.96
C THR A 1090 6.84 -25.26 45.35
N LEU A 1091 6.51 -23.97 45.53
CA LEU A 1091 7.30 -22.85 45.03
C LEU A 1091 8.71 -22.83 45.63
N SER A 1092 9.71 -22.68 44.75
CA SER A 1092 11.11 -22.47 45.08
C SER A 1092 11.70 -21.43 44.12
N PRO A 1093 12.90 -20.86 44.40
CA PRO A 1093 13.57 -19.93 43.50
C PRO A 1093 13.72 -20.43 42.06
N GLU A 1094 14.10 -21.70 41.90
CA GLU A 1094 14.36 -22.36 40.61
C GLU A 1094 13.08 -22.57 39.80
N ARG A 1095 11.92 -22.54 40.47
CA ARG A 1095 10.59 -22.75 39.88
C ARG A 1095 9.85 -21.45 39.62
N ALA A 1096 10.43 -20.29 39.91
CA ALA A 1096 9.72 -19.01 39.87
C ALA A 1096 9.15 -18.66 38.48
N ASP A 1097 9.96 -18.73 37.41
CA ASP A 1097 9.49 -18.43 36.05
C ASP A 1097 8.51 -19.49 35.52
N ALA A 1098 8.74 -20.77 35.84
CA ALA A 1098 7.83 -21.85 35.49
C ALA A 1098 6.49 -21.73 36.25
N ALA A 1099 6.50 -21.22 37.50
CA ALA A 1099 5.31 -20.95 38.28
C ALA A 1099 4.46 -19.86 37.63
N VAL A 1100 5.07 -18.80 37.10
CA VAL A 1100 4.37 -17.74 36.37
C VAL A 1100 3.73 -18.29 35.10
N ALA A 1101 4.47 -19.10 34.33
CA ALA A 1101 3.95 -19.73 33.12
C ALA A 1101 2.78 -20.68 33.42
N LEU A 1102 2.91 -21.54 34.44
CA LEU A 1102 1.85 -22.43 34.89
C LEU A 1102 0.65 -21.65 35.43
N ALA A 1103 0.85 -20.60 36.24
CA ALA A 1103 -0.23 -19.73 36.73
C ALA A 1103 -1.00 -19.03 35.59
N GLY A 1104 -0.39 -18.91 34.41
CA GLY A 1104 -0.98 -18.36 33.19
C GLY A 1104 -1.72 -19.37 32.30
N TRP A 1105 -1.83 -20.66 32.65
CA TRP A 1105 -2.34 -21.68 31.70
C TRP A 1105 -3.78 -21.43 31.22
N VAL A 1106 -4.60 -20.75 32.03
CA VAL A 1106 -5.98 -20.38 31.69
C VAL A 1106 -6.07 -19.11 30.84
N GLU A 1107 -4.97 -18.39 30.60
CA GLU A 1107 -4.93 -17.15 29.81
C GLU A 1107 -5.70 -17.26 28.47
N PRO A 1108 -5.54 -18.33 27.66
CA PRO A 1108 -6.22 -18.47 26.38
C PRO A 1108 -7.74 -18.67 26.49
N ILE A 1109 -8.28 -19.02 27.67
CA ILE A 1109 -9.71 -19.26 27.89
C ILE A 1109 -10.44 -17.91 27.86
N LYS A 1110 -10.80 -17.48 26.64
CA LYS A 1110 -11.53 -16.25 26.31
C LYS A 1110 -12.76 -16.59 25.47
N GLY A 1111 -13.80 -15.76 25.52
CA GLY A 1111 -14.96 -15.83 24.63
C GLY A 1111 -16.21 -16.39 25.27
N TYR A 1112 -17.18 -16.80 24.45
CA TYR A 1112 -18.50 -17.27 24.88
C TYR A 1112 -18.92 -18.53 24.13
N GLY A 1113 -19.72 -19.40 24.75
CA GLY A 1113 -20.32 -20.58 24.13
C GLY A 1113 -19.30 -21.42 23.34
N PRO A 1114 -19.54 -21.71 22.05
CA PRO A 1114 -18.63 -22.53 21.23
C PRO A 1114 -17.19 -21.98 21.15
N VAL A 1115 -17.01 -20.65 21.14
CA VAL A 1115 -15.68 -20.02 21.06
C VAL A 1115 -14.89 -20.29 22.35
N ARG A 1116 -15.56 -20.20 23.50
CA ARG A 1116 -14.93 -20.49 24.79
C ARG A 1116 -14.60 -21.96 24.94
N ALA A 1117 -15.53 -22.85 24.57
CA ALA A 1117 -15.33 -24.29 24.62
C ALA A 1117 -14.10 -24.73 23.81
N GLU A 1118 -13.92 -24.16 22.61
CA GLU A 1118 -12.73 -24.43 21.79
C GLU A 1118 -11.43 -23.93 22.44
N ASN A 1119 -11.47 -22.75 23.07
CA ASN A 1119 -10.32 -22.22 23.80
C ASN A 1119 -10.00 -23.00 25.09
N VAL A 1120 -11.00 -23.56 25.77
CA VAL A 1120 -10.80 -24.48 26.90
C VAL A 1120 -10.05 -25.73 26.44
N LYS A 1121 -10.47 -26.35 25.32
CA LYS A 1121 -9.76 -27.52 24.76
C LYS A 1121 -8.29 -27.21 24.47
N LYS A 1122 -8.02 -26.05 23.84
CA LYS A 1122 -6.64 -25.60 23.55
C LYS A 1122 -5.82 -25.36 24.80
N ALA A 1123 -6.40 -24.76 25.84
CA ALA A 1123 -5.72 -24.54 27.11
C ALA A 1123 -5.40 -25.85 27.82
N LEU A 1124 -6.36 -26.79 27.86
CA LEU A 1124 -6.17 -28.11 28.46
C LEU A 1124 -5.14 -28.97 27.72
N ALA A 1125 -5.04 -28.84 26.40
CA ALA A 1125 -4.02 -29.55 25.61
C ALA A 1125 -2.60 -29.12 25.96
N ARG A 1126 -2.40 -27.84 26.35
CA ARG A 1126 -1.09 -27.29 26.75
C ARG A 1126 -0.75 -27.48 28.23
N LEU A 1127 -1.75 -27.76 29.06
CA LEU A 1127 -1.56 -27.88 30.51
C LEU A 1127 -0.53 -28.95 30.91
N PRO A 1128 -0.53 -30.18 30.34
CA PRO A 1128 0.48 -31.19 30.68
C PRO A 1128 1.92 -30.75 30.43
N GLU A 1129 2.16 -29.99 29.35
CA GLU A 1129 3.49 -29.45 29.03
C GLU A 1129 3.96 -28.42 30.07
N LEU A 1130 3.06 -27.54 30.51
CA LEU A 1130 3.34 -26.55 31.54
C LEU A 1130 3.53 -27.19 32.93
N GLU A 1131 2.75 -28.22 33.25
CA GLU A 1131 2.90 -29.01 34.48
C GLU A 1131 4.24 -29.76 34.51
N ALA A 1132 4.64 -30.39 33.40
CA ALA A 1132 5.95 -31.03 33.27
C ALA A 1132 7.09 -30.00 33.44
N ALA A 1133 7.03 -28.88 32.72
CA ALA A 1133 8.05 -27.82 32.83
C ALA A 1133 8.18 -27.26 34.27
N TYR A 1134 7.08 -27.19 35.01
CA TYR A 1134 7.09 -26.76 36.42
C TYR A 1134 7.64 -27.84 37.37
N ASN A 1135 7.30 -29.11 37.13
CA ASN A 1135 7.71 -30.21 37.99
C ASN A 1135 9.19 -30.62 37.77
N ASP A 1136 9.67 -30.55 36.53
CA ASP A 1136 11.03 -30.94 36.11
C ASP A 1136 12.09 -29.86 36.39
N ALA A 1137 11.67 -28.65 36.78
CA ALA A 1137 12.59 -27.62 37.28
C ALA A 1137 13.32 -28.15 38.53
N PRO A 1138 14.67 -28.25 38.51
CA PRO A 1138 15.44 -29.05 39.45
C PRO A 1138 15.23 -28.55 40.88
N SER A 1139 14.62 -29.39 41.72
CA SER A 1139 14.58 -29.16 43.16
C SER A 1139 15.90 -29.63 43.78
N THR A 1140 16.88 -28.76 43.93
CA THR A 1140 18.09 -29.11 44.69
C THR A 1140 17.79 -29.08 46.19
N THR A 1141 17.36 -30.22 46.71
CA THR A 1141 17.65 -30.61 48.10
C THR A 1141 17.87 -32.12 48.17
N ARG A 1142 19.09 -32.56 47.81
CA ARG A 1142 19.69 -33.75 48.40
C ARG A 1142 21.10 -33.39 48.90
N GLN A 1143 21.30 -33.77 50.16
CA GLN A 1143 22.39 -33.44 51.06
C GLN A 1143 23.75 -33.98 50.62
N ALA A 1144 24.79 -33.36 51.19
CA ALA A 1144 26.16 -33.83 51.31
C ALA A 1144 26.30 -35.32 51.64
N ALA A 1145 27.18 -36.02 50.90
CA ALA A 1145 28.21 -36.94 51.39
C ALA A 1145 28.94 -37.59 50.19
N GLU A 1146 30.28 -37.56 50.26
CA GLU A 1146 31.32 -38.13 49.36
C GLU A 1146 31.66 -37.39 48.06
#